data_AF-A0A5C4JIQ7-F1
#
_entry.id   AF-A0A5C4JIQ7-F1
#
_cell.length_a   1.000
_cell.length_b   1.000
_cell.length_c   1.000
_cell.angle_alpha   90.00
_cell.angle_beta   90.00
_cell.angle_gamma   90.00
#
_symmetry.space_group_name_H-M   'P 1'
#
loop_
_entity.id
_entity.type
_entity.pdbx_description
1 polymer ?
#
loop_
_entity_poly.entity_id
_entity_poly.type
_entity_poly.pdbx_seq_one_letter_code
_entity_poly.pdbx_strand_id
1 'polypeptide(L)'
;MRRLFPAAVAAGTLVTLTPTVPAAAVPAAAAAPDATITAPSSGGLARTGPVTFRGEVTGADSVQVAVQERTSKLWWRADGTWGEQQRFAATLSGGTWSSTWTAPEPGDYLVQVFARNASATDPAPAYTPFTVLDLSSSPDTAIATPAATSVVRAGAALTARGLASGAASVGVAVQNRATKLWWRADGTWGAHQRHPATLGSRAPDGTATWSFPWTSPADGDYAFQATATSPAGGTDPDPAFRPFASDGAAPDAGVAGTQDRSHPAGRAITWTGTATDLRGVADVQVAIQNRTTKQWWHADGGWGTFTRHPATRTGPSGSTSWTINDGRWTAPQTGWSFSWTPPAAGDYGLQVTALDAAGQADATLPWLRFSSTPAPVDTVRPAASFTAPLADRTLTTGPIRITGAATDDVAVTALYLGVQNRDTGLWWQPTGGWGPYRRLTPTATGLRTPSVTWTYDWTPPQTGGRYLAHVEAFDAAGNVAGETARPSVRFGHRPGATGFVTLLMSRSQWQAVDHRCAPLRGAVPLSEVASALDGRNVRATGSVVVNRTGDTTRHCLANFTDYATWNDLDGLRARHGWTFVSHGATYADMTGLTPEQQRTESCDSLTDLKAHGHDRAWGLFAYPNNKLSTQIQQDVVATCFAYGRSYGAGRNTRATTGAPYFQSTWSWPSGRCNDPALTCYHWAPTTDASPGRYTSPDRLAAALTGGADEWQTIQGYKFLRGRRLAGPNQGQQWDCTSADWRAHWTNSAESYCLTDLLTAIAQARGSTYTDPATVAQTWPRP
;
A
#
# COMPACT_ATOMS: atom_id res chain seq x y z
N MET A 1 40.99 68.05 -28.79
CA MET A 1 39.67 68.31 -28.18
C MET A 1 39.08 67.00 -27.69
N ARG A 2 38.43 67.02 -26.52
CA ARG A 2 37.77 65.91 -25.82
C ARG A 2 38.72 64.88 -25.18
N ARG A 3 38.63 64.78 -23.85
CA ARG A 3 38.68 63.56 -23.01
C ARG A 3 38.57 64.00 -21.54
N LEU A 4 37.43 63.73 -20.93
CA LEU A 4 37.16 62.60 -20.00
C LEU A 4 37.67 62.94 -18.59
N PHE A 5 36.71 63.27 -17.72
CA PHE A 5 36.87 63.73 -16.35
C PHE A 5 37.25 62.58 -15.37
N PRO A 6 37.86 62.91 -14.22
CA PRO A 6 38.84 62.03 -13.58
C PRO A 6 38.36 61.36 -12.28
N ALA A 7 39.19 60.43 -11.83
CA ALA A 7 39.20 59.82 -10.50
C ALA A 7 39.34 60.85 -9.37
N ALA A 8 38.73 60.55 -8.22
CA ALA A 8 39.02 61.19 -6.95
C ALA A 8 39.28 60.11 -5.88
N VAL A 9 40.41 60.28 -5.19
CA VAL A 9 40.92 59.46 -4.09
C VAL A 9 40.56 60.13 -2.76
N ALA A 10 40.14 59.29 -1.80
CA ALA A 10 40.21 59.38 -0.33
C ALA A 10 39.91 60.70 0.41
N ALA A 11 38.94 60.64 1.33
CA ALA A 11 39.08 61.16 2.69
C ALA A 11 38.09 60.42 3.63
N GLY A 12 38.58 60.02 4.81
CA GLY A 12 37.91 59.10 5.73
C GLY A 12 36.71 59.66 6.49
N THR A 13 35.90 58.73 7.00
CA THR A 13 34.79 59.02 7.92
C THR A 13 34.93 58.17 9.17
N LEU A 14 34.83 58.83 10.32
CA LEU A 14 34.85 58.28 11.68
C LEU A 14 34.03 57.00 11.83
N VAL A 15 34.66 55.96 12.38
CA VAL A 15 33.98 54.78 12.94
C VAL A 15 33.56 55.11 14.38
N THR A 16 32.25 55.22 14.60
CA THR A 16 31.66 55.22 15.94
C THR A 16 31.67 53.78 16.47
N LEU A 17 32.47 53.56 17.51
CA LEU A 17 32.48 52.31 18.28
C LEU A 17 31.16 52.19 19.05
N THR A 18 30.25 51.35 18.56
CA THR A 18 29.15 50.82 19.38
C THR A 18 29.72 49.77 20.33
N PRO A 19 29.38 49.80 21.62
CA PRO A 19 29.83 48.78 22.56
C PRO A 19 29.23 47.43 22.15
N THR A 20 30.08 46.46 21.84
CA THR A 20 29.72 45.07 21.66
C THR A 20 29.22 44.52 22.98
N VAL A 21 27.90 44.40 23.11
CA VAL A 21 27.27 43.53 24.11
C VAL A 21 27.80 42.13 23.84
N PRO A 22 28.42 41.43 24.82
CA PRO A 22 28.83 40.05 24.61
C PRO A 22 27.56 39.26 24.26
N ALA A 23 27.55 38.65 23.09
CA ALA A 23 26.51 37.70 22.72
C ALA A 23 26.47 36.66 23.85
N ALA A 24 25.35 36.61 24.57
CA ALA A 24 25.09 35.54 25.50
C ALA A 24 25.34 34.24 24.73
N ALA A 25 26.24 33.40 25.24
CA ALA A 25 26.52 32.10 24.67
C ALA A 25 25.16 31.41 24.50
N VAL A 26 24.75 31.21 23.24
CA VAL A 26 23.61 30.34 22.94
C VAL A 26 23.97 29.01 23.59
N PRO A 27 23.18 28.49 24.54
CA PRO A 27 23.50 27.21 25.16
C PRO A 27 23.69 26.21 24.01
N ALA A 28 24.82 25.49 24.04
CA ALA A 28 25.09 24.43 23.08
C ALA A 28 23.82 23.59 22.96
N ALA A 29 23.31 23.43 21.74
CA ALA A 29 22.10 22.65 21.50
C ALA A 29 22.28 21.31 22.21
N ALA A 30 21.38 20.99 23.14
CA ALA A 30 21.42 19.73 23.85
C ALA A 30 21.54 18.60 22.81
N ALA A 31 22.47 17.67 23.03
CA ALA A 31 22.67 16.55 22.13
C ALA A 31 21.31 15.88 21.86
N ALA A 32 21.01 15.62 20.59
CA ALA A 32 19.76 14.96 20.22
C ALA A 32 19.66 13.63 20.97
N PRO A 33 18.48 13.28 21.53
CA PRO A 33 18.31 12.01 22.21
C PRO A 33 18.53 10.87 21.23
N ASP A 34 19.31 9.87 21.61
CA ASP A 34 19.65 8.72 20.79
C ASP A 34 19.62 7.44 21.63
N ALA A 35 19.19 6.34 21.02
CA ALA A 35 19.17 5.02 21.64
C ALA A 35 19.62 3.93 20.68
N THR A 36 20.51 3.06 21.16
CA THR A 36 20.97 1.86 20.44
C THR A 36 20.21 0.63 20.92
N ILE A 37 20.30 -0.47 20.17
CA ILE A 37 19.77 -1.79 20.57
C ILE A 37 20.96 -2.76 20.65
N THR A 38 21.21 -3.33 21.83
CA THR A 38 22.28 -4.31 22.06
C THR A 38 21.75 -5.75 22.16
N ALA A 39 20.47 -5.91 22.50
CA ALA A 39 19.78 -7.20 22.48
C ALA A 39 18.32 -7.03 22.02
N PRO A 40 17.82 -7.88 21.11
CA PRO A 40 18.56 -8.89 20.34
C PRO A 40 19.58 -8.25 19.40
N SER A 41 20.61 -8.99 18.99
CA SER A 41 21.48 -8.59 17.88
C SER A 41 20.77 -8.78 16.54
N SER A 42 21.25 -8.10 15.50
CA SER A 42 20.69 -8.26 14.14
C SER A 42 20.81 -9.71 13.66
N GLY A 43 19.69 -10.32 13.31
CA GLY A 43 19.61 -11.76 12.97
C GLY A 43 19.72 -12.68 14.19
N GLY A 44 19.50 -12.14 15.39
CA GLY A 44 19.41 -12.90 16.64
C GLY A 44 18.20 -13.85 16.63
N LEU A 45 18.31 -14.93 17.41
CA LEU A 45 17.25 -15.92 17.57
C LEU A 45 16.70 -15.86 18.99
N ALA A 46 15.38 -15.94 19.13
CA ALA A 46 14.68 -16.06 20.40
C ALA A 46 13.64 -17.19 20.32
N ARG A 47 13.14 -17.65 21.46
CA ARG A 47 12.00 -18.56 21.52
C ARG A 47 10.69 -17.80 21.78
N THR A 48 9.56 -18.43 21.48
CA THR A 48 8.22 -17.97 21.91
C THR A 48 8.20 -17.70 23.42
N GLY A 49 7.44 -16.68 23.85
CA GLY A 49 7.47 -16.19 25.24
C GLY A 49 8.31 -14.91 25.45
N PRO A 50 8.78 -14.65 26.68
CA PRO A 50 9.43 -13.38 27.02
C PRO A 50 10.75 -13.14 26.27
N VAL A 51 10.81 -12.07 25.50
CA VAL A 51 12.00 -11.54 24.82
C VAL A 51 12.39 -10.23 25.48
N THR A 52 13.61 -10.16 25.99
CA THR A 52 14.13 -8.93 26.62
C THR A 52 14.90 -8.11 25.61
N PHE A 53 14.43 -6.88 25.39
CA PHE A 53 15.11 -5.85 24.62
C PHE A 53 15.99 -5.02 25.54
N ARG A 54 17.21 -4.71 25.10
CA ARG A 54 18.15 -3.87 25.83
C ARG A 54 18.94 -2.99 24.89
N GLY A 55 19.43 -1.88 25.42
CA GLY A 55 20.33 -1.00 24.69
C GLY A 55 20.88 0.13 25.53
N GLU A 56 21.69 0.97 24.89
CA GLU A 56 22.25 2.17 25.49
C GLU A 56 21.45 3.39 25.04
N VAL A 57 21.50 4.46 25.81
CA VAL A 57 20.78 5.70 25.52
C VAL A 57 21.55 6.91 26.00
N THR A 58 21.55 7.95 25.18
CA THR A 58 22.21 9.22 25.47
C THR A 58 21.24 10.37 25.28
N GLY A 59 21.29 11.35 26.19
CA GLY A 59 20.51 12.59 26.08
C GLY A 59 18.98 12.45 26.11
N ALA A 60 18.44 11.30 26.56
CA ALA A 60 17.00 11.03 26.57
C ALA A 60 16.45 10.86 28.01
N ASP A 61 15.28 11.46 28.26
CA ASP A 61 14.56 11.35 29.54
C ASP A 61 13.56 10.18 29.51
N SER A 62 13.25 9.64 28.32
CA SER A 62 12.42 8.46 28.18
C SER A 62 12.71 7.71 26.88
N VAL A 63 12.51 6.40 26.96
CA VAL A 63 12.67 5.46 25.86
C VAL A 63 11.36 4.72 25.67
N GLN A 64 10.95 4.54 24.42
CA GLN A 64 9.83 3.68 24.07
C GLN A 64 10.28 2.66 23.02
N VAL A 65 9.62 1.50 23.01
CA VAL A 65 9.87 0.44 22.03
C VAL A 65 8.60 0.10 21.28
N ALA A 66 8.74 -0.34 20.04
CA ALA A 66 7.67 -0.93 19.26
C ALA A 66 8.19 -2.19 18.56
N VAL A 67 7.34 -3.21 18.44
CA VAL A 67 7.69 -4.47 17.77
C VAL A 67 6.84 -4.60 16.50
N GLN A 68 7.48 -4.88 15.37
CA GLN A 68 6.82 -5.10 14.09
C GLN A 68 7.08 -6.52 13.61
N GLU A 69 6.03 -7.18 13.13
CA GLU A 69 6.16 -8.41 12.35
C GLU A 69 6.55 -8.04 10.90
N ARG A 70 7.67 -8.57 10.42
CA ARG A 70 8.37 -8.05 9.23
C ARG A 70 7.70 -8.38 7.91
N THR A 71 6.86 -9.41 7.87
CA THR A 71 6.21 -9.90 6.65
C THR A 71 4.95 -9.08 6.36
N SER A 72 4.11 -8.92 7.37
CA SER A 72 2.86 -8.17 7.37
C SER A 72 3.01 -6.68 7.62
N LYS A 73 4.17 -6.25 8.15
CA LYS A 73 4.46 -4.87 8.53
C LYS A 73 3.52 -4.31 9.62
N LEU A 74 2.82 -5.19 10.33
CA LEU A 74 1.96 -4.81 11.44
C LEU A 74 2.74 -4.73 12.74
N TRP A 75 2.30 -3.85 13.61
CA TRP A 75 2.90 -3.58 14.90
C TRP A 75 2.11 -4.22 16.03
N TRP A 76 2.83 -4.71 17.03
CA TRP A 76 2.24 -5.27 18.23
C TRP A 76 1.47 -4.20 19.01
N ARG A 77 0.27 -4.54 19.47
CA ARG A 77 -0.61 -3.68 20.27
C ARG A 77 -0.78 -4.22 21.69
N ALA A 78 -1.15 -3.33 22.61
CA ALA A 78 -1.33 -3.66 24.03
C ALA A 78 -2.47 -4.65 24.29
N ASP A 79 -3.44 -4.73 23.38
CA ASP A 79 -4.58 -5.66 23.44
C ASP A 79 -4.24 -7.08 22.97
N GLY A 80 -2.97 -7.34 22.63
CA GLY A 80 -2.52 -8.65 22.14
C GLY A 80 -2.72 -8.86 20.64
N THR A 81 -3.07 -7.81 19.89
CA THR A 81 -3.32 -7.89 18.44
C THR A 81 -2.24 -7.20 17.61
N TRP A 82 -2.30 -7.37 16.29
CA TRP A 82 -1.39 -6.78 15.31
C TRP A 82 -2.10 -5.67 14.52
N GLY A 83 -1.49 -4.49 14.42
CA GLY A 83 -2.06 -3.37 13.66
C GLY A 83 -1.15 -2.16 13.51
N GLU A 84 -1.70 -0.97 13.72
CA GLU A 84 -0.98 0.31 13.67
C GLU A 84 0.10 0.42 14.75
N GLN A 85 1.14 1.23 14.51
CA GLN A 85 2.26 1.38 15.45
C GLN A 85 1.80 1.85 16.82
N GLN A 86 2.08 1.03 17.83
CA GLN A 86 1.94 1.37 19.23
C GLN A 86 3.32 1.30 19.91
N ARG A 87 3.60 2.29 20.75
CA ARG A 87 4.86 2.41 21.48
C ARG A 87 4.65 2.09 22.95
N PHE A 88 5.55 1.32 23.53
CA PHE A 88 5.52 0.88 24.93
C PHE A 88 6.69 1.49 25.68
N ALA A 89 6.46 1.98 26.89
CA ALA A 89 7.52 2.54 27.71
C ALA A 89 8.59 1.48 28.04
N ALA A 90 9.85 1.85 27.93
CA ALA A 90 10.98 1.07 28.42
C ALA A 90 11.44 1.60 29.79
N THR A 91 12.04 0.72 30.59
CA THR A 91 12.70 1.09 31.84
C THR A 91 14.06 1.73 31.52
N LEU A 92 14.38 2.86 32.14
CA LEU A 92 15.63 3.59 31.96
C LEU A 92 16.44 3.54 33.27
N SER A 93 17.71 3.14 33.21
CA SER A 93 18.61 3.09 34.36
C SER A 93 20.06 3.23 33.94
N GLY A 94 20.79 4.19 34.52
CA GLY A 94 22.25 4.32 34.37
C GLY A 94 22.75 4.42 32.93
N GLY A 95 22.04 5.15 32.05
CA GLY A 95 22.40 5.28 30.62
C GLY A 95 22.04 4.06 29.76
N THR A 96 21.29 3.10 30.31
CA THR A 96 20.79 1.92 29.60
C THR A 96 19.27 1.86 29.68
N TRP A 97 18.66 1.17 28.72
CA TRP A 97 17.23 0.92 28.73
C TRP A 97 16.94 -0.57 28.57
N SER A 98 15.79 -1.00 29.09
CA SER A 98 15.29 -2.36 28.91
C SER A 98 13.78 -2.41 28.79
N SER A 99 13.29 -3.32 27.96
CA SER A 99 11.86 -3.64 27.85
C SER A 99 11.68 -5.13 27.62
N THR A 100 10.53 -5.68 28.00
CA THR A 100 10.22 -7.08 27.75
C THR A 100 8.93 -7.16 26.94
N TRP A 101 9.01 -7.90 25.84
CA TRP A 101 7.86 -8.24 25.00
C TRP A 101 7.65 -9.74 25.04
N THR A 102 6.41 -10.19 25.18
CA THR A 102 6.09 -11.62 25.12
C THR A 102 5.73 -11.95 23.69
N ALA A 103 6.61 -12.67 22.99
CA ALA A 103 6.39 -13.12 21.63
C ALA A 103 5.24 -14.16 21.62
N PRO A 104 4.10 -13.87 20.98
CA PRO A 104 2.94 -14.75 21.01
C PRO A 104 3.10 -15.97 20.10
N GLU A 105 3.95 -15.88 19.07
CA GLU A 105 4.07 -16.87 18.01
C GLU A 105 5.45 -16.76 17.32
N PRO A 106 5.93 -17.83 16.67
CA PRO A 106 7.16 -17.79 15.88
C PRO A 106 7.00 -16.88 14.65
N GLY A 107 8.10 -16.28 14.22
CA GLY A 107 8.10 -15.38 13.07
C GLY A 107 9.33 -14.48 13.01
N ASP A 108 9.40 -13.67 11.96
CA ASP A 108 10.43 -12.66 11.78
C ASP A 108 9.93 -11.30 12.25
N TYR A 109 10.65 -10.73 13.20
CA TYR A 109 10.28 -9.48 13.86
C TYR A 109 11.40 -8.45 13.74
N LEU A 110 11.05 -7.19 13.97
CA LEU A 110 12.01 -6.16 14.35
C LEU A 110 11.51 -5.44 15.59
N VAL A 111 12.44 -5.01 16.43
CA VAL A 111 12.19 -4.04 17.49
C VAL A 111 12.72 -2.69 17.00
N GLN A 112 11.94 -1.63 17.23
CA GLN A 112 12.34 -0.24 17.00
C GLN A 112 12.33 0.50 18.34
N VAL A 113 13.36 1.29 18.59
CA VAL A 113 13.53 2.08 19.81
C VAL A 113 13.41 3.57 19.50
N PHE A 114 12.71 4.30 20.35
CA PHE A 114 12.48 5.74 20.23
C PHE A 114 12.98 6.43 21.50
N ALA A 115 13.99 7.28 21.36
CA ALA A 115 14.48 8.12 22.44
C ALA A 115 13.84 9.52 22.37
N ARG A 116 13.49 10.09 23.52
CA ARG A 116 13.00 11.47 23.61
C ARG A 116 13.48 12.16 24.88
N ASN A 117 13.67 13.46 24.81
CA ASN A 117 13.87 14.35 25.96
C ASN A 117 12.82 15.47 25.93
N ALA A 118 12.91 16.42 26.86
CA ALA A 118 11.98 17.54 26.96
C ALA A 118 11.90 18.42 25.70
N SER A 119 12.93 18.43 24.83
CA SER A 119 13.06 19.36 23.70
C SER A 119 13.05 18.70 22.32
N ALA A 120 13.29 17.38 22.24
CA ALA A 120 13.46 16.67 20.98
C ALA A 120 13.05 15.19 21.08
N THR A 121 12.73 14.61 19.92
CA THR A 121 12.64 13.17 19.71
C THR A 121 13.74 12.76 18.75
N ASP A 122 14.25 11.55 18.92
CA ASP A 122 15.23 10.93 18.04
C ASP A 122 14.77 11.03 16.57
N PRO A 123 15.55 11.71 15.70
CA PRO A 123 15.20 11.86 14.29
C PRO A 123 15.43 10.57 13.48
N ALA A 124 16.19 9.60 13.98
CA ALA A 124 16.52 8.35 13.30
C ALA A 124 16.39 7.11 14.23
N PRO A 125 15.16 6.79 14.69
CA PRO A 125 14.90 5.68 15.61
C PRO A 125 15.54 4.36 15.16
N ALA A 126 16.49 3.85 15.95
CA ALA A 126 17.20 2.61 15.65
C ALA A 126 16.24 1.40 15.65
N TYR A 127 16.55 0.41 14.81
CA TYR A 127 15.80 -0.85 14.78
C TYR A 127 16.73 -2.06 14.65
N THR A 128 16.27 -3.23 15.08
CA THR A 128 17.02 -4.49 14.96
C THR A 128 16.09 -5.66 14.63
N PRO A 129 16.35 -6.40 13.53
CA PRO A 129 15.58 -7.59 13.17
C PRO A 129 16.06 -8.83 13.94
N PHE A 130 15.13 -9.73 14.25
CA PHE A 130 15.39 -11.01 14.91
C PHE A 130 14.30 -12.01 14.53
N THR A 131 14.55 -13.30 14.80
CA THR A 131 13.61 -14.39 14.50
C THR A 131 13.21 -15.08 15.80
N VAL A 132 11.90 -15.28 15.99
CA VAL A 132 11.35 -16.08 17.08
C VAL A 132 11.01 -17.47 16.54
N LEU A 133 11.47 -18.50 17.25
CA LEU A 133 11.20 -19.91 16.94
C LEU A 133 10.35 -20.54 18.05
N ASP A 134 9.66 -21.61 17.73
CA ASP A 134 8.91 -22.38 18.73
C ASP A 134 9.76 -23.55 19.25
N LEU A 135 9.74 -23.74 20.57
CA LEU A 135 10.38 -24.85 21.27
C LEU A 135 9.41 -25.30 22.36
N SER A 136 8.77 -26.43 22.13
CA SER A 136 7.64 -26.94 22.91
C SER A 136 8.03 -28.05 23.90
N SER A 137 9.22 -28.65 23.73
CA SER A 137 9.72 -29.71 24.60
C SER A 137 11.16 -29.46 25.07
N SER A 138 11.72 -30.43 25.79
CA SER A 138 13.13 -30.40 26.21
C SER A 138 13.61 -31.86 26.37
N PRO A 139 14.54 -32.35 25.54
CA PRO A 139 15.25 -31.62 24.48
C PRO A 139 14.38 -31.34 23.24
N ASP A 140 14.59 -30.19 22.60
CA ASP A 140 13.87 -29.77 21.38
C ASP A 140 14.80 -28.96 20.46
N THR A 141 14.47 -28.90 19.17
CA THR A 141 15.19 -28.11 18.15
C THR A 141 14.24 -27.32 17.27
N ALA A 142 14.73 -26.18 16.75
CA ALA A 142 14.05 -25.41 15.72
C ALA A 142 15.06 -24.85 14.72
N ILE A 143 14.68 -24.78 13.44
CA ILE A 143 15.53 -24.31 12.34
C ILE A 143 15.03 -22.93 11.86
N ALA A 144 15.89 -21.92 11.93
CA ALA A 144 15.63 -20.56 11.43
C ALA A 144 16.12 -20.35 10.00
N THR A 145 17.36 -20.77 9.70
CA THR A 145 17.96 -20.62 8.37
C THR A 145 18.30 -21.97 7.76
N PRO A 146 18.11 -22.16 6.45
CA PRO A 146 17.42 -21.26 5.52
C PRO A 146 15.94 -21.06 5.88
N ALA A 147 15.35 -19.96 5.42
CA ALA A 147 13.92 -19.73 5.59
C ALA A 147 13.12 -20.83 4.86
N ALA A 148 11.88 -21.07 5.29
CA ALA A 148 11.02 -22.00 4.59
C ALA A 148 10.83 -21.52 3.14
N THR A 149 10.93 -22.46 2.18
CA THR A 149 10.75 -22.21 0.73
C THR A 149 11.73 -21.22 0.10
N SER A 150 12.83 -20.85 0.78
CA SER A 150 13.90 -20.09 0.15
C SER A 150 14.58 -20.91 -0.96
N VAL A 151 15.09 -20.23 -1.97
CA VAL A 151 15.98 -20.81 -2.98
C VAL A 151 17.40 -20.34 -2.67
N VAL A 152 18.33 -21.26 -2.51
CA VAL A 152 19.74 -20.96 -2.26
C VAL A 152 20.58 -21.29 -3.48
N ARG A 153 21.77 -20.70 -3.59
CA ARG A 153 22.67 -20.96 -4.71
C ARG A 153 23.33 -22.34 -4.59
N ALA A 154 23.23 -23.16 -5.64
CA ALA A 154 23.90 -24.45 -5.70
C ALA A 154 25.43 -24.28 -5.69
N GLY A 155 26.13 -25.16 -4.96
CA GLY A 155 27.58 -25.09 -4.81
C GLY A 155 28.08 -23.96 -3.90
N ALA A 156 27.21 -23.10 -3.37
CA ALA A 156 27.57 -22.10 -2.37
C ALA A 156 27.45 -22.68 -0.95
N ALA A 157 28.34 -22.25 -0.05
CA ALA A 157 28.27 -22.64 1.35
C ALA A 157 27.01 -22.03 2.00
N LEU A 158 26.12 -22.91 2.48
CA LEU A 158 24.93 -22.57 3.26
C LEU A 158 25.19 -22.93 4.73
N THR A 159 24.81 -22.05 5.67
CA THR A 159 24.84 -22.38 7.09
C THR A 159 23.42 -22.52 7.61
N ALA A 160 23.03 -23.76 7.95
CA ALA A 160 21.82 -23.99 8.71
C ALA A 160 22.01 -23.45 10.12
N ARG A 161 21.04 -22.70 10.64
CA ARG A 161 21.09 -22.14 12.00
C ARG A 161 19.74 -22.29 12.68
N GLY A 162 19.77 -22.41 14.00
CA GLY A 162 18.56 -22.57 14.79
C GLY A 162 18.77 -22.44 16.28
N LEU A 163 17.74 -22.79 17.04
CA LEU A 163 17.76 -22.89 18.50
C LEU A 163 17.56 -24.33 18.94
N ALA A 164 18.08 -24.65 20.12
CA ALA A 164 17.81 -25.89 20.83
C ALA A 164 17.54 -25.61 22.32
N SER A 165 16.67 -26.40 22.94
CA SER A 165 16.43 -26.43 24.39
C SER A 165 16.91 -27.78 24.94
N GLY A 166 17.36 -27.81 26.20
CA GLY A 166 17.70 -29.09 26.88
C GLY A 166 18.85 -29.91 26.26
N ALA A 167 19.54 -29.38 25.25
CA ALA A 167 20.51 -30.12 24.45
C ALA A 167 21.92 -30.12 25.05
N ALA A 168 22.54 -31.30 25.09
CA ALA A 168 23.99 -31.48 25.21
C ALA A 168 24.67 -31.48 23.83
N SER A 169 23.97 -31.95 22.79
CA SER A 169 24.42 -31.90 21.40
C SER A 169 23.25 -31.74 20.45
N VAL A 170 23.53 -31.24 19.24
CA VAL A 170 22.58 -31.17 18.13
C VAL A 170 23.18 -31.93 16.95
N GLY A 171 22.39 -32.84 16.37
CA GLY A 171 22.72 -33.52 15.12
C GLY A 171 21.85 -33.00 13.99
N VAL A 172 22.44 -32.75 12.83
CA VAL A 172 21.74 -32.32 11.61
C VAL A 172 21.88 -33.39 10.53
N ALA A 173 20.76 -33.81 9.94
CA ALA A 173 20.72 -34.65 8.76
C ALA A 173 20.19 -33.84 7.57
N VAL A 174 20.71 -34.13 6.36
CA VAL A 174 20.26 -33.46 5.13
C VAL A 174 19.56 -34.48 4.23
N GLN A 175 18.33 -34.22 3.83
CA GLN A 175 17.56 -35.10 2.95
C GLN A 175 17.47 -34.50 1.54
N ASN A 176 17.71 -35.31 0.52
CA ASN A 176 17.22 -35.02 -0.82
C ASN A 176 15.73 -35.37 -0.86
N ARG A 177 14.87 -34.36 -1.01
CA ARG A 177 13.42 -34.54 -0.88
C ARG A 177 12.80 -35.29 -2.05
N ALA A 178 13.45 -35.29 -3.22
CA ALA A 178 13.00 -36.04 -4.38
C ALA A 178 13.28 -37.54 -4.21
N THR A 179 14.50 -37.91 -3.81
CA THR A 179 14.92 -39.32 -3.68
C THR A 179 14.67 -39.93 -2.30
N LYS A 180 14.38 -39.10 -1.29
CA LYS A 180 14.26 -39.46 0.14
C LYS A 180 15.55 -40.01 0.77
N LEU A 181 16.67 -39.95 0.06
CA LEU A 181 17.99 -40.34 0.57
C LEU A 181 18.62 -39.22 1.40
N TRP A 182 19.57 -39.60 2.25
CA TRP A 182 20.23 -38.72 3.21
C TRP A 182 21.70 -38.51 2.88
N TRP A 183 22.18 -37.30 3.10
CA TRP A 183 23.56 -36.90 2.84
C TRP A 183 24.50 -37.60 3.81
N ARG A 184 25.54 -38.24 3.28
CA ARG A 184 26.58 -38.92 4.04
C ARG A 184 27.86 -38.11 4.12
N ALA A 185 28.68 -38.44 5.12
CA ALA A 185 29.95 -37.75 5.36
C ALA A 185 30.98 -37.96 4.24
N ASP A 186 30.82 -39.03 3.45
CA ASP A 186 31.64 -39.34 2.27
C ASP A 186 31.22 -38.56 1.01
N GLY A 187 30.21 -37.70 1.09
CA GLY A 187 29.69 -36.92 -0.02
C GLY A 187 28.64 -37.65 -0.89
N THR A 188 28.14 -38.80 -0.45
CA THR A 188 27.13 -39.59 -1.17
C THR A 188 25.74 -39.49 -0.56
N TRP A 189 24.73 -39.98 -1.29
CA TRP A 189 23.34 -40.10 -0.80
C TRP A 189 23.03 -41.54 -0.40
N GLY A 190 22.48 -41.76 0.80
CA GLY A 190 22.08 -43.10 1.25
C GLY A 190 21.18 -43.13 2.50
N ALA A 191 21.44 -44.07 3.41
CA ALA A 191 20.70 -44.21 4.65
C ALA A 191 20.88 -43.00 5.57
N HIS A 192 19.91 -42.79 6.47
CA HIS A 192 19.91 -41.66 7.41
C HIS A 192 21.24 -41.56 8.18
N GLN A 193 21.82 -40.37 8.17
CA GLN A 193 23.02 -40.04 8.92
C GLN A 193 22.89 -38.64 9.53
N ARG A 194 23.16 -38.54 10.83
CA ARG A 194 23.28 -37.26 11.55
C ARG A 194 24.73 -36.80 11.56
N HIS A 195 24.92 -35.51 11.33
CA HIS A 195 26.20 -34.81 11.38
C HIS A 195 26.22 -33.90 12.61
N PRO A 196 27.34 -33.78 13.33
CA PRO A 196 27.41 -32.90 14.50
C PRO A 196 27.27 -31.42 14.08
N ALA A 197 26.40 -30.68 14.77
CA ALA A 197 26.31 -29.22 14.66
C ALA A 197 27.13 -28.54 15.76
N THR A 198 27.59 -27.32 15.48
CA THR A 198 28.24 -26.47 16.46
C THR A 198 27.18 -25.86 17.38
N LEU A 199 27.32 -26.05 18.69
CA LEU A 199 26.43 -25.47 19.70
C LEU A 199 27.05 -24.21 20.29
N GLY A 200 26.30 -23.11 20.29
CA GLY A 200 26.67 -21.84 20.91
C GLY A 200 26.54 -21.87 22.43
N SER A 201 26.89 -20.75 23.07
CA SER A 201 26.69 -20.57 24.50
C SER A 201 25.20 -20.64 24.86
N ARG A 202 24.92 -21.17 26.06
CA ARG A 202 23.55 -21.25 26.58
C ARG A 202 23.10 -19.88 27.08
N ALA A 203 21.96 -19.42 26.58
CA ALA A 203 21.29 -18.22 27.04
C ALA A 203 20.64 -18.45 28.43
N PRO A 204 20.35 -17.38 29.20
CA PRO A 204 19.72 -17.49 30.51
C PRO A 204 18.37 -18.21 30.53
N ASP A 205 17.66 -18.22 29.39
CA ASP A 205 16.38 -18.89 29.23
C ASP A 205 16.51 -20.42 29.00
N GLY A 206 17.75 -20.93 29.00
CA GLY A 206 18.08 -22.34 28.83
C GLY A 206 18.21 -22.79 27.37
N THR A 207 18.06 -21.89 26.41
CA THR A 207 18.26 -22.18 24.98
C THR A 207 19.72 -22.01 24.55
N ALA A 208 20.11 -22.64 23.46
CA ALA A 208 21.40 -22.40 22.80
C ALA A 208 21.19 -22.31 21.29
N THR A 209 21.91 -21.40 20.64
CA THR A 209 21.96 -21.37 19.17
C THR A 209 22.80 -22.52 18.66
N TRP A 210 22.49 -23.04 17.47
CA TRP A 210 23.32 -24.03 16.80
C TRP A 210 23.56 -23.65 15.34
N SER A 211 24.65 -24.15 14.76
CA SER A 211 24.96 -23.96 13.34
C SER A 211 25.56 -25.21 12.69
N PHE A 212 25.24 -25.42 11.41
CA PHE A 212 25.75 -26.51 10.60
C PHE A 212 26.04 -26.01 9.17
N PRO A 213 27.30 -25.94 8.73
CA PRO A 213 27.64 -25.59 7.37
C PRO A 213 27.40 -26.79 6.43
N TRP A 214 26.82 -26.53 5.26
CA TRP A 214 26.61 -27.50 4.21
C TRP A 214 26.60 -26.82 2.85
N THR A 215 27.17 -27.47 1.84
CA THR A 215 27.15 -26.99 0.46
C THR A 215 26.33 -27.97 -0.37
N SER A 216 25.32 -27.47 -1.08
CA SER A 216 24.55 -28.33 -1.97
C SER A 216 25.41 -28.79 -3.15
N PRO A 217 25.43 -30.10 -3.45
CA PRO A 217 26.27 -30.62 -4.53
C PRO A 217 25.70 -30.32 -5.93
N ALA A 218 24.39 -30.08 -6.02
CA ALA A 218 23.68 -29.83 -7.28
C ALA A 218 22.35 -29.11 -7.01
N ASP A 219 21.64 -28.81 -8.09
CA ASP A 219 20.27 -28.31 -8.03
C ASP A 219 19.33 -29.37 -7.47
N GLY A 220 18.33 -28.93 -6.70
CA GLY A 220 17.39 -29.88 -6.12
C GLY A 220 16.57 -29.33 -4.98
N ASP A 221 15.64 -30.14 -4.51
CA ASP A 221 14.86 -29.86 -3.31
C ASP A 221 15.45 -30.62 -2.13
N TYR A 222 15.85 -29.89 -1.09
CA TYR A 222 16.53 -30.42 0.08
C TYR A 222 15.75 -30.10 1.36
N ALA A 223 16.10 -30.78 2.45
CA ALA A 223 15.66 -30.40 3.78
C ALA A 223 16.74 -30.65 4.82
N PHE A 224 16.81 -29.77 5.80
CA PHE A 224 17.51 -30.05 7.05
C PHE A 224 16.55 -30.70 8.05
N GLN A 225 17.03 -31.72 8.73
CA GLN A 225 16.41 -32.26 9.94
C GLN A 225 17.38 -32.03 11.11
N ALA A 226 16.97 -31.31 12.14
CA ALA A 226 17.76 -31.11 13.35
C ALA A 226 17.20 -31.96 14.49
N THR A 227 18.07 -32.48 15.36
CA THR A 227 17.65 -33.29 16.52
C THR A 227 18.56 -32.97 17.69
N ALA A 228 17.98 -32.57 18.81
CA ALA A 228 18.72 -32.38 20.06
C ALA A 228 18.88 -33.71 20.80
N THR A 229 20.01 -33.88 21.48
CA THR A 229 20.22 -34.96 22.45
C THR A 229 20.51 -34.35 23.80
N SER A 230 19.78 -34.75 24.82
CA SER A 230 19.95 -34.30 26.21
C SER A 230 21.21 -34.87 26.86
N PRO A 231 21.67 -34.31 28.00
CA PRO A 231 22.78 -34.90 28.76
C PRO A 231 22.53 -36.34 29.22
N ALA A 232 21.27 -36.73 29.43
CA ALA A 232 20.88 -38.09 29.80
C ALA A 232 20.78 -39.05 28.60
N GLY A 233 21.08 -38.60 27.38
CA GLY A 233 21.05 -39.40 26.16
C GLY A 233 19.68 -39.50 25.47
N GLY A 234 18.62 -38.96 26.08
CA GLY A 234 17.30 -38.87 25.43
C GLY A 234 17.34 -37.90 24.24
N THR A 235 16.66 -38.24 23.15
CA THR A 235 16.60 -37.42 21.93
C THR A 235 15.28 -36.68 21.80
N ASP A 236 15.34 -35.55 21.10
CA ASP A 236 14.18 -34.77 20.66
C ASP A 236 13.14 -35.69 19.97
N PRO A 237 11.91 -35.79 20.50
CA PRO A 237 10.87 -36.66 19.97
C PRO A 237 10.30 -36.15 18.64
N ASP A 238 10.41 -34.84 18.37
CA ASP A 238 9.83 -34.17 17.20
C ASP A 238 10.90 -33.35 16.45
N PRO A 239 11.89 -34.01 15.79
CA PRO A 239 12.98 -33.35 15.09
C PRO A 239 12.51 -32.24 14.13
N ALA A 240 13.05 -31.04 14.28
CA ALA A 240 12.71 -29.94 13.37
C ALA A 240 13.08 -30.27 11.92
N PHE A 241 12.18 -29.98 10.99
CA PHE A 241 12.35 -30.24 9.56
C PHE A 241 12.15 -28.97 8.74
N ARG A 242 13.12 -28.60 7.90
CA ARG A 242 13.11 -27.35 7.12
C ARG A 242 13.42 -27.60 5.64
N PRO A 243 12.40 -27.54 4.75
CA PRO A 243 12.61 -27.68 3.31
C PRO A 243 13.08 -26.37 2.65
N PHE A 244 13.92 -26.50 1.63
CA PHE A 244 14.41 -25.41 0.78
C PHE A 244 14.79 -25.97 -0.61
N ALA A 245 14.99 -25.09 -1.59
CA ALA A 245 15.48 -25.45 -2.91
C ALA A 245 16.90 -24.92 -3.13
N SER A 246 17.68 -25.62 -3.95
CA SER A 246 18.98 -25.20 -4.45
C SER A 246 18.93 -25.00 -5.95
N ASP A 247 19.58 -23.94 -6.42
CA ASP A 247 19.62 -23.55 -7.82
C ASP A 247 20.98 -22.98 -8.24
N GLY A 248 21.56 -23.55 -9.28
CA GLY A 248 22.85 -23.17 -9.86
C GLY A 248 22.71 -22.67 -11.29
N ALA A 249 21.52 -22.72 -11.88
CA ALA A 249 21.27 -22.12 -13.19
C ALA A 249 21.12 -20.61 -13.02
N ALA A 250 21.86 -19.82 -13.80
CA ALA A 250 21.64 -18.37 -13.85
C ALA A 250 20.38 -18.05 -14.67
N PRO A 251 19.66 -16.97 -14.36
CA PRO A 251 18.52 -16.55 -15.16
C PRO A 251 18.95 -16.06 -16.54
N ASP A 252 18.05 -16.10 -17.50
CA ASP A 252 18.25 -15.56 -18.86
C ASP A 252 17.28 -14.41 -19.13
N ALA A 253 17.80 -13.23 -19.48
CA ALA A 253 17.01 -12.08 -19.86
C ALA A 253 17.02 -11.86 -21.39
N GLY A 254 15.91 -11.36 -21.92
CA GLY A 254 15.79 -10.87 -23.28
C GLY A 254 15.29 -9.44 -23.29
N VAL A 255 15.76 -8.63 -24.23
CA VAL A 255 15.26 -7.26 -24.50
C VAL A 255 14.65 -7.19 -25.90
N ALA A 256 13.43 -6.69 -25.98
CA ALA A 256 12.78 -6.38 -27.25
C ALA A 256 13.28 -5.02 -27.75
N GLY A 257 13.75 -4.97 -29.00
CA GLY A 257 14.25 -3.74 -29.62
C GLY A 257 15.13 -4.01 -30.83
N THR A 258 15.49 -2.94 -31.55
CA THR A 258 16.41 -3.00 -32.69
C THR A 258 17.72 -2.32 -32.30
N GLN A 259 18.85 -2.95 -32.60
CA GLN A 259 20.16 -2.35 -32.39
C GLN A 259 20.30 -1.03 -33.16
N ASP A 260 20.98 -0.07 -32.55
CA ASP A 260 21.35 1.22 -33.13
C ASP A 260 20.15 2.10 -33.55
N ARG A 261 18.98 1.88 -32.92
CA ARG A 261 17.80 2.73 -33.13
C ARG A 261 18.04 4.15 -32.60
N SER A 262 17.61 5.15 -33.37
CA SER A 262 17.64 6.57 -32.97
C SER A 262 16.31 7.02 -32.35
N HIS A 263 16.40 7.84 -31.30
CA HIS A 263 15.27 8.40 -30.56
C HIS A 263 15.43 9.92 -30.39
N PRO A 264 14.32 10.69 -30.34
CA PRO A 264 14.41 12.12 -30.04
C PRO A 264 14.83 12.37 -28.58
N ALA A 265 15.78 13.29 -28.36
CA ALA A 265 16.18 13.74 -27.03
C ALA A 265 15.01 14.38 -26.27
N GLY A 266 15.01 14.25 -24.93
CA GLY A 266 13.95 14.77 -24.07
C GLY A 266 12.64 13.96 -24.12
N ARG A 267 12.57 12.86 -24.87
CA ARG A 267 11.42 11.93 -24.87
C ARG A 267 11.75 10.64 -24.14
N ALA A 268 10.77 10.09 -23.42
CA ALA A 268 10.93 8.81 -22.74
C ALA A 268 11.04 7.69 -23.77
N ILE A 269 12.05 6.86 -23.63
CA ILE A 269 12.25 5.61 -24.35
C ILE A 269 11.82 4.49 -23.41
N THR A 270 10.91 3.64 -23.87
CA THR A 270 10.45 2.47 -23.10
C THR A 270 10.93 1.20 -23.76
N TRP A 271 11.62 0.37 -22.99
CA TRP A 271 12.00 -0.98 -23.38
C TRP A 271 11.15 -1.99 -22.63
N THR A 272 10.97 -3.13 -23.26
CA THR A 272 10.29 -4.29 -22.69
C THR A 272 11.11 -5.53 -22.98
N GLY A 273 10.87 -6.59 -22.22
CA GLY A 273 11.48 -7.87 -22.50
C GLY A 273 10.91 -8.98 -21.63
N THR A 274 11.58 -10.12 -21.66
CA THR A 274 11.26 -11.30 -20.84
C THR A 274 12.48 -11.68 -20.02
N ALA A 275 12.26 -12.37 -18.90
CA ALA A 275 13.30 -13.06 -18.17
C ALA A 275 12.78 -14.44 -17.77
N THR A 276 13.64 -15.46 -17.84
CA THR A 276 13.31 -16.86 -17.55
C THR A 276 14.29 -17.45 -16.55
N ASP A 277 13.78 -18.27 -15.65
CA ASP A 277 14.57 -19.11 -14.74
C ASP A 277 13.70 -20.25 -14.21
N LEU A 278 14.22 -21.48 -14.06
CA LEU A 278 13.37 -22.61 -13.66
C LEU A 278 12.90 -22.54 -12.19
N ARG A 279 13.66 -21.91 -11.29
CA ARG A 279 13.29 -21.70 -9.89
C ARG A 279 12.74 -20.31 -9.61
N GLY A 280 12.73 -19.47 -10.65
CA GLY A 280 11.95 -18.27 -10.77
C GLY A 280 12.79 -17.00 -10.75
N VAL A 281 12.40 -16.03 -11.58
CA VAL A 281 13.04 -14.71 -11.64
C VAL A 281 12.53 -13.85 -10.49
N ALA A 282 13.45 -13.34 -9.66
CA ALA A 282 13.15 -12.49 -8.52
C ALA A 282 13.17 -11.00 -8.86
N ASP A 283 14.02 -10.57 -9.79
CA ASP A 283 14.18 -9.16 -10.15
C ASP A 283 14.71 -8.99 -11.58
N VAL A 284 14.46 -7.82 -12.18
CA VAL A 284 15.09 -7.40 -13.43
C VAL A 284 15.60 -5.99 -13.25
N GLN A 285 16.85 -5.77 -13.62
CA GLN A 285 17.54 -4.49 -13.47
C GLN A 285 18.13 -4.07 -14.80
N VAL A 286 18.36 -2.77 -14.96
CA VAL A 286 18.97 -2.20 -16.16
C VAL A 286 20.03 -1.18 -15.81
N ALA A 287 20.99 -0.98 -16.69
CA ALA A 287 21.98 0.07 -16.57
C ALA A 287 22.12 0.80 -17.90
N ILE A 288 22.15 2.14 -17.86
CA ILE A 288 22.32 2.98 -19.06
C ILE A 288 23.75 3.52 -19.07
N GLN A 289 24.48 3.30 -20.15
CA GLN A 289 25.82 3.83 -20.35
C GLN A 289 25.83 4.91 -21.43
N ASN A 290 26.53 6.02 -21.18
CA ASN A 290 26.98 6.90 -22.24
C ASN A 290 28.16 6.23 -22.94
N ARG A 291 27.96 5.84 -24.21
CA ARG A 291 28.95 5.04 -24.93
C ARG A 291 30.19 5.84 -25.34
N THR A 292 30.11 7.17 -25.31
CA THR A 292 31.23 8.07 -25.58
C THR A 292 32.10 8.23 -24.33
N THR A 293 31.51 8.61 -23.19
CA THR A 293 32.25 8.85 -21.95
C THR A 293 32.52 7.57 -21.14
N LYS A 294 31.84 6.47 -21.49
CA LYS A 294 31.84 5.18 -20.75
C LYS A 294 31.28 5.26 -19.33
N GLN A 295 30.68 6.38 -18.95
CA GLN A 295 30.04 6.58 -17.67
C GLN A 295 28.61 6.04 -17.67
N TRP A 296 28.10 5.72 -16.48
CA TRP A 296 26.78 5.13 -16.29
C TRP A 296 25.84 6.13 -15.64
N TRP A 297 24.59 6.11 -16.09
CA TRP A 297 23.55 7.00 -15.60
C TRP A 297 23.20 6.68 -14.15
N HIS A 298 23.12 7.71 -13.31
CA HIS A 298 22.73 7.63 -11.90
C HIS A 298 21.32 8.19 -11.71
N ALA A 299 20.64 7.76 -10.64
CA ALA A 299 19.24 8.13 -10.41
C ALA A 299 19.05 9.62 -10.06
N ASP A 300 20.12 10.31 -9.66
CA ASP A 300 20.17 11.76 -9.45
C ASP A 300 20.26 12.56 -10.77
N GLY A 301 20.31 11.87 -11.91
CA GLY A 301 20.47 12.46 -13.23
C GLY A 301 21.93 12.61 -13.68
N GLY A 302 22.89 12.27 -12.82
CA GLY A 302 24.33 12.34 -13.09
C GLY A 302 24.89 11.17 -13.90
N TRP A 303 26.18 11.24 -14.20
CA TRP A 303 26.96 10.20 -14.88
C TRP A 303 28.18 9.83 -14.04
N GLY A 304 28.40 8.53 -13.82
CA GLY A 304 29.52 8.08 -12.99
C GLY A 304 29.81 6.58 -13.10
N THR A 305 30.15 5.98 -11.95
CA THR A 305 30.43 4.55 -11.82
C THR A 305 29.22 3.70 -12.16
N PHE A 306 29.44 2.44 -12.51
CA PHE A 306 28.36 1.50 -12.81
C PHE A 306 27.24 1.53 -11.75
N THR A 307 26.01 1.70 -12.20
CA THR A 307 24.81 1.71 -11.35
C THR A 307 23.67 1.03 -12.11
N ARG A 308 22.92 0.21 -11.39
CA ARG A 308 21.72 -0.46 -11.89
C ARG A 308 20.48 0.25 -11.37
N HIS A 309 19.43 0.18 -12.18
CA HIS A 309 18.11 0.72 -11.92
C HIS A 309 17.10 -0.42 -11.98
N PRO A 310 16.13 -0.50 -11.06
CA PRO A 310 15.10 -1.52 -11.11
C PRO A 310 14.24 -1.36 -12.37
N ALA A 311 13.97 -2.46 -13.06
CA ALA A 311 12.96 -2.54 -14.11
C ALA A 311 11.66 -3.08 -13.51
N THR A 312 10.52 -2.58 -13.99
CA THR A 312 9.22 -3.02 -13.51
C THR A 312 8.89 -4.39 -14.09
N ARG A 313 8.81 -5.43 -13.26
CA ARG A 313 8.28 -6.73 -13.71
C ARG A 313 6.79 -6.59 -14.05
N THR A 314 6.38 -7.10 -15.20
CA THR A 314 4.99 -7.01 -15.68
C THR A 314 4.14 -8.22 -15.32
N GLY A 315 4.69 -9.15 -14.53
CA GLY A 315 4.05 -10.38 -14.06
C GLY A 315 4.49 -11.62 -14.85
N PRO A 316 3.99 -12.81 -14.46
CA PRO A 316 4.22 -14.04 -15.19
C PRO A 316 3.85 -13.90 -16.67
N SER A 317 4.72 -14.33 -17.57
CA SER A 317 4.47 -14.32 -19.01
C SER A 317 4.67 -15.74 -19.57
N GLY A 318 3.75 -16.23 -20.40
CA GLY A 318 3.82 -17.59 -20.96
C GLY A 318 3.42 -18.72 -20.00
N SER A 319 3.26 -18.45 -18.70
CA SER A 319 2.74 -19.37 -17.69
C SER A 319 1.94 -18.61 -16.62
N THR A 320 0.97 -19.27 -15.98
CA THR A 320 0.26 -18.75 -14.80
C THR A 320 0.94 -19.14 -13.48
N SER A 321 2.04 -19.90 -13.53
CA SER A 321 2.78 -20.36 -12.36
C SER A 321 3.62 -19.25 -11.73
N TRP A 322 3.48 -19.10 -10.42
CA TRP A 322 4.28 -18.22 -9.58
C TRP A 322 4.31 -18.76 -8.15
N THR A 323 5.26 -18.33 -7.34
CA THR A 323 5.35 -18.68 -5.92
C THR A 323 5.81 -17.47 -5.08
N ILE A 324 5.87 -17.66 -3.77
CA ILE A 324 6.50 -16.74 -2.82
C ILE A 324 7.81 -17.36 -2.33
N ASN A 325 8.92 -16.70 -2.66
CA ASN A 325 10.23 -17.02 -2.11
C ASN A 325 10.71 -15.80 -1.31
N ASP A 326 11.04 -15.98 -0.03
CA ASP A 326 11.53 -14.94 0.89
C ASP A 326 10.69 -13.64 0.86
N GLY A 327 9.36 -13.79 0.87
CA GLY A 327 8.42 -12.66 0.90
C GLY A 327 8.35 -11.87 -0.41
N ARG A 328 8.75 -12.45 -1.54
CA ARG A 328 8.67 -11.87 -2.88
C ARG A 328 8.01 -12.82 -3.87
N TRP A 329 7.29 -12.26 -4.85
CA TRP A 329 6.83 -13.05 -6.00
C TRP A 329 8.00 -13.46 -6.87
N THR A 330 8.03 -14.73 -7.25
CA THR A 330 8.92 -15.28 -8.27
C THR A 330 8.07 -16.05 -9.28
N ALA A 331 8.49 -16.02 -10.55
CA ALA A 331 7.82 -16.72 -11.62
C ALA A 331 8.87 -17.33 -12.57
N PRO A 332 8.64 -18.54 -13.12
CA PRO A 332 9.59 -19.15 -14.02
C PRO A 332 9.89 -18.33 -15.27
N GLN A 333 8.92 -17.50 -15.66
CA GLN A 333 9.07 -16.53 -16.72
C GLN A 333 8.28 -15.28 -16.37
N THR A 334 8.91 -14.10 -16.49
CA THR A 334 8.27 -12.80 -16.25
C THR A 334 8.53 -11.87 -17.42
N GLY A 335 7.55 -11.02 -17.74
CA GLY A 335 7.82 -9.83 -18.54
C GLY A 335 8.44 -8.73 -17.68
N TRP A 336 9.10 -7.75 -18.32
CA TRP A 336 9.61 -6.54 -17.68
C TRP A 336 9.50 -5.32 -18.59
N SER A 337 9.49 -4.13 -17.99
CA SER A 337 9.54 -2.85 -18.69
C SER A 337 10.41 -1.84 -17.95
N PHE A 338 11.08 -0.97 -18.70
CA PHE A 338 11.86 0.14 -18.17
C PHE A 338 11.72 1.37 -19.07
N SER A 339 11.54 2.54 -18.48
CA SER A 339 11.43 3.82 -19.19
C SER A 339 12.51 4.78 -18.74
N TRP A 340 13.22 5.40 -19.70
CA TRP A 340 14.26 6.40 -19.44
C TRP A 340 14.12 7.59 -20.39
N THR A 341 14.31 8.81 -19.89
CA THR A 341 14.34 10.00 -20.74
C THR A 341 15.80 10.45 -20.87
N PRO A 342 16.40 10.42 -22.08
CA PRO A 342 17.76 10.87 -22.28
C PRO A 342 17.90 12.36 -21.91
N PRO A 343 18.88 12.73 -21.05
CA PRO A 343 19.06 14.12 -20.64
C PRO A 343 19.66 15.00 -21.75
N ALA A 344 20.33 14.38 -22.73
CA ALA A 344 20.93 15.07 -23.87
C ALA A 344 20.98 14.14 -25.08
N ALA A 345 21.24 14.73 -26.25
CA ALA A 345 21.63 13.96 -27.42
C ALA A 345 22.96 13.23 -27.17
N GLY A 346 23.12 12.05 -27.75
CA GLY A 346 24.33 11.23 -27.58
C GLY A 346 24.10 9.76 -27.93
N ASP A 347 25.18 8.99 -27.89
CA ASP A 347 25.16 7.54 -28.09
C ASP A 347 25.12 6.81 -26.75
N TYR A 348 24.16 5.91 -26.60
CA TYR A 348 23.88 5.23 -25.35
C TYR A 348 23.80 3.70 -25.52
N GLY A 349 23.93 2.99 -24.41
CA GLY A 349 23.73 1.56 -24.32
C GLY A 349 22.87 1.20 -23.13
N LEU A 350 21.97 0.23 -23.31
CA LEU A 350 21.16 -0.38 -22.26
C LEU A 350 21.71 -1.79 -22.00
N GLN A 351 22.16 -2.04 -20.77
CA GLN A 351 22.42 -3.38 -20.26
C GLN A 351 21.22 -3.85 -19.45
N VAL A 352 20.83 -5.11 -19.61
CA VAL A 352 19.81 -5.77 -18.80
C VAL A 352 20.46 -6.84 -17.92
N THR A 353 19.95 -7.01 -16.70
CA THR A 353 20.37 -8.06 -15.78
C THR A 353 19.15 -8.62 -15.08
N ALA A 354 18.80 -9.89 -15.33
CA ALA A 354 17.85 -10.61 -14.49
C ALA A 354 18.57 -11.18 -13.25
N LEU A 355 17.83 -11.27 -12.14
CA LEU A 355 18.23 -11.96 -10.92
C LEU A 355 17.22 -13.07 -10.62
N ASP A 356 17.71 -14.28 -10.37
CA ASP A 356 16.87 -15.43 -9.98
C ASP A 356 16.51 -15.39 -8.48
N ALA A 357 15.76 -16.40 -8.03
CA ALA A 357 15.38 -16.57 -6.63
C ALA A 357 16.55 -16.91 -5.70
N ALA A 358 17.66 -17.45 -6.23
CA ALA A 358 18.90 -17.72 -5.49
C ALA A 358 19.84 -16.50 -5.42
N GLY A 359 19.49 -15.40 -6.11
CA GLY A 359 20.28 -14.18 -6.20
C GLY A 359 21.39 -14.22 -7.25
N GLN A 360 21.39 -15.17 -8.19
CA GLN A 360 22.34 -15.20 -9.29
C GLN A 360 21.91 -14.24 -10.39
N ALA A 361 22.90 -13.59 -11.01
CA ALA A 361 22.69 -12.67 -12.11
C ALA A 361 22.86 -13.37 -13.46
N ASP A 362 22.05 -12.95 -14.42
CA ASP A 362 22.21 -13.32 -15.83
C ASP A 362 23.64 -13.02 -16.30
N ALA A 363 24.32 -14.06 -16.78
CA ALA A 363 25.69 -13.97 -17.25
C ALA A 363 25.82 -13.41 -18.68
N THR A 364 24.76 -13.49 -19.48
CA THR A 364 24.73 -13.04 -20.88
C THR A 364 24.66 -11.51 -21.00
N LEU A 365 24.03 -10.85 -20.01
CA LEU A 365 23.90 -9.41 -19.88
C LEU A 365 23.45 -8.73 -21.18
N PRO A 366 22.20 -8.94 -21.64
CA PRO A 366 21.71 -8.42 -22.92
C PRO A 366 22.01 -6.92 -23.08
N TRP A 367 22.56 -6.57 -24.25
CA TRP A 367 23.04 -5.23 -24.53
C TRP A 367 22.38 -4.65 -25.79
N LEU A 368 21.75 -3.49 -25.65
CA LEU A 368 21.12 -2.76 -26.76
C LEU A 368 21.78 -1.38 -26.94
N ARG A 369 22.33 -1.12 -28.13
CA ARG A 369 22.86 0.19 -28.53
C ARG A 369 21.75 1.04 -29.10
N PHE A 370 21.76 2.34 -28.78
CA PHE A 370 20.82 3.31 -29.33
C PHE A 370 21.43 4.71 -29.31
N SER A 371 20.83 5.65 -30.02
CA SER A 371 21.22 7.05 -30.00
C SER A 371 20.05 7.97 -29.68
N SER A 372 20.36 9.13 -29.12
CA SER A 372 19.43 10.23 -28.92
C SER A 372 19.87 11.42 -29.76
N THR A 373 19.00 11.98 -30.60
CA THR A 373 19.32 13.15 -31.43
C THR A 373 18.65 14.42 -30.90
N PRO A 374 19.24 15.62 -31.10
CA PRO A 374 18.65 16.88 -30.63
C PRO A 374 17.24 17.05 -31.20
N ALA A 375 16.31 17.47 -30.35
CA ALA A 375 15.04 18.00 -30.83
C ALA A 375 15.28 19.35 -31.55
N PRO A 376 14.46 19.74 -32.54
CA PRO A 376 14.53 21.07 -33.14
C PRO A 376 14.46 22.17 -32.06
N VAL A 377 15.18 23.29 -32.25
CA VAL A 377 15.15 24.42 -31.30
C VAL A 377 13.77 25.06 -31.30
N ASP A 378 13.14 25.06 -30.13
CA ASP A 378 11.82 25.61 -29.85
C ASP A 378 11.98 27.02 -29.23
N THR A 379 11.47 28.05 -29.91
CA THR A 379 11.63 29.47 -29.50
C THR A 379 10.30 30.20 -29.28
N VAL A 380 9.18 29.52 -29.52
CA VAL A 380 7.85 30.08 -29.30
C VAL A 380 7.45 29.73 -27.87
N ARG A 381 6.86 30.68 -27.15
CA ARG A 381 6.41 30.42 -25.77
C ARG A 381 5.05 29.73 -25.77
N PRO A 382 4.75 28.90 -24.78
CA PRO A 382 3.46 28.27 -24.66
C PRO A 382 2.39 29.32 -24.29
N ALA A 383 1.16 29.08 -24.73
CA ALA A 383 -0.03 29.82 -24.32
C ALA A 383 -0.86 28.96 -23.36
N ALA A 384 -1.52 29.58 -22.38
CA ALA A 384 -2.42 28.89 -21.45
C ALA A 384 -3.71 29.67 -21.22
N SER A 385 -4.82 28.96 -21.01
CA SER A 385 -6.15 29.54 -20.81
C SER A 385 -6.96 28.74 -19.79
N PHE A 386 -7.96 29.39 -19.19
CA PHE A 386 -8.95 28.76 -18.31
C PHE A 386 -10.23 28.48 -19.08
N THR A 387 -10.81 27.30 -18.86
CA THR A 387 -12.16 26.94 -19.32
C THR A 387 -13.16 26.91 -18.16
N ALA A 388 -12.70 26.62 -16.93
CA ALA A 388 -13.48 26.74 -15.71
C ALA A 388 -12.58 27.04 -14.50
N PRO A 389 -13.08 27.70 -13.44
CA PRO A 389 -14.40 28.34 -13.37
C PRO A 389 -14.49 29.57 -14.30
N LEU A 390 -15.70 29.96 -14.68
CA LEU A 390 -15.89 31.22 -15.41
C LEU A 390 -15.63 32.41 -14.47
N ALA A 391 -15.09 33.48 -15.04
CA ALA A 391 -14.72 34.68 -14.29
C ALA A 391 -15.89 35.24 -13.46
N ASP A 392 -15.57 35.61 -12.22
CA ASP A 392 -16.42 36.26 -11.22
C ASP A 392 -17.69 35.47 -10.83
N ARG A 393 -17.76 34.17 -11.15
CA ARG A 393 -18.84 33.29 -10.70
C ARG A 393 -18.66 32.90 -9.23
N THR A 394 -19.77 32.85 -8.50
CA THR A 394 -19.82 32.23 -7.17
C THR A 394 -20.30 30.78 -7.30
N LEU A 395 -19.51 29.84 -6.79
CA LEU A 395 -19.77 28.40 -6.84
C LEU A 395 -20.29 27.91 -5.49
N THR A 396 -21.35 27.10 -5.52
CA THR A 396 -22.04 26.59 -4.32
C THR A 396 -21.72 25.14 -3.99
N THR A 397 -21.07 24.42 -4.90
CA THR A 397 -20.65 23.03 -4.73
C THR A 397 -19.13 22.95 -4.58
N GLY A 398 -18.65 21.98 -3.80
CA GLY A 398 -17.23 21.62 -3.71
C GLY A 398 -17.05 20.13 -4.02
N PRO A 399 -15.90 19.66 -4.56
CA PRO A 399 -14.70 20.41 -4.96
C PRO A 399 -14.92 21.31 -6.19
N ILE A 400 -14.17 22.42 -6.26
CA ILE A 400 -14.16 23.33 -7.41
C ILE A 400 -13.16 22.79 -8.44
N ARG A 401 -13.70 22.27 -9.53
CA ARG A 401 -12.94 21.83 -10.71
C ARG A 401 -12.41 23.05 -11.47
N ILE A 402 -11.11 23.29 -11.41
CA ILE A 402 -10.40 24.31 -12.20
C ILE A 402 -9.84 23.62 -13.44
N THR A 403 -10.18 24.08 -14.63
CA THR A 403 -9.76 23.46 -15.90
C THR A 403 -9.29 24.50 -16.89
N GLY A 404 -8.48 24.04 -17.84
CA GLY A 404 -8.04 24.85 -18.95
C GLY A 404 -7.32 24.07 -20.02
N ALA A 405 -6.71 24.83 -20.92
CA ALA A 405 -5.85 24.29 -21.97
C ALA A 405 -4.51 25.04 -21.99
N ALA A 406 -3.50 24.40 -22.54
CA ALA A 406 -2.25 25.03 -22.91
C ALA A 406 -1.82 24.55 -24.30
N THR A 407 -1.27 25.43 -25.11
CA THR A 407 -0.82 25.13 -26.47
C THR A 407 0.57 25.66 -26.70
N ASP A 408 1.30 25.00 -27.58
CA ASP A 408 2.65 25.34 -27.98
C ASP A 408 2.88 24.88 -29.43
N ASP A 409 3.85 25.44 -30.14
CA ASP A 409 4.15 25.04 -31.52
C ASP A 409 4.91 23.70 -31.59
N VAL A 410 5.64 23.33 -30.52
CA VAL A 410 6.32 22.04 -30.41
C VAL A 410 5.65 21.15 -29.36
N ALA A 411 5.67 21.57 -28.09
CA ALA A 411 5.09 20.80 -26.98
C ALA A 411 5.07 21.55 -25.64
N VAL A 412 3.94 21.48 -24.93
CA VAL A 412 3.86 21.85 -23.51
C VAL A 412 4.38 20.71 -22.62
N THR A 413 5.41 20.95 -21.81
CA THR A 413 6.08 19.93 -20.98
C THR A 413 5.69 19.94 -19.50
N ALA A 414 5.30 21.09 -18.95
CA ALA A 414 4.83 21.19 -17.58
C ALA A 414 3.76 22.28 -17.39
N LEU A 415 2.90 22.07 -16.39
CA LEU A 415 1.87 23.01 -15.97
C LEU A 415 1.89 23.12 -14.44
N TYR A 416 1.73 24.33 -13.93
CA TYR A 416 1.53 24.59 -12.51
C TYR A 416 0.37 25.56 -12.29
N LEU A 417 -0.29 25.44 -11.15
CA LEU A 417 -1.40 26.28 -10.73
C LEU A 417 -1.07 26.97 -9.40
N GLY A 418 -1.61 28.16 -9.18
CA GLY A 418 -1.71 28.77 -7.85
C GLY A 418 -3.14 29.18 -7.57
N VAL A 419 -3.62 28.96 -6.33
CA VAL A 419 -4.91 29.46 -5.86
C VAL A 419 -4.68 30.42 -4.70
N GLN A 420 -5.15 31.65 -4.83
CA GLN A 420 -5.02 32.70 -3.82
C GLN A 420 -6.37 32.99 -3.17
N ASN A 421 -6.37 33.11 -1.84
CA ASN A 421 -7.45 33.75 -1.10
C ASN A 421 -7.31 35.26 -1.28
N ARG A 422 -8.29 35.90 -1.91
CA ARG A 422 -8.26 37.34 -2.17
C ARG A 422 -8.65 38.18 -0.96
N ASP A 423 -9.22 37.57 0.07
CA ASP A 423 -9.57 38.24 1.31
C ASP A 423 -8.35 38.35 2.24
N THR A 424 -7.44 37.37 2.22
CA THR A 424 -6.23 37.35 3.06
C THR A 424 -4.92 37.57 2.29
N GLY A 425 -4.94 37.46 0.96
CA GLY A 425 -3.75 37.52 0.10
C GLY A 425 -2.89 36.26 0.11
N LEU A 426 -3.21 35.25 0.94
CA LEU A 426 -2.44 34.03 1.10
C LEU A 426 -2.75 33.01 0.00
N TRP A 427 -1.78 32.11 -0.24
CA TRP A 427 -1.82 31.10 -1.28
C TRP A 427 -2.06 29.70 -0.71
N TRP A 428 -2.86 28.93 -1.43
CA TRP A 428 -3.16 27.56 -1.11
C TRP A 428 -1.89 26.71 -1.18
N GLN A 429 -1.60 25.97 -0.12
CA GLN A 429 -0.41 25.12 -0.05
C GLN A 429 -0.70 23.73 -0.66
N PRO A 430 0.30 23.07 -1.27
CA PRO A 430 0.18 21.67 -1.71
C PRO A 430 -0.21 20.71 -0.59
N THR A 431 0.22 21.00 0.65
CA THR A 431 -0.10 20.25 1.86
C THR A 431 -1.46 20.61 2.48
N GLY A 432 -2.18 21.56 1.88
CA GLY A 432 -3.39 22.17 2.44
C GLY A 432 -3.10 23.38 3.34
N GLY A 433 -4.09 24.27 3.46
CA GLY A 433 -4.00 25.50 4.24
C GLY A 433 -3.52 26.72 3.44
N TRP A 434 -3.38 27.86 4.13
CA TRP A 434 -3.02 29.16 3.53
C TRP A 434 -1.62 29.60 3.98
N GLY A 435 -0.78 30.04 3.03
CA GLY A 435 0.61 30.44 3.30
C GLY A 435 1.24 31.25 2.14
N PRO A 436 2.58 31.36 2.08
CA PRO A 436 3.28 32.02 0.97
C PRO A 436 3.14 31.24 -0.35
N TYR A 437 3.37 31.91 -1.49
CA TYR A 437 3.18 31.29 -2.81
C TYR A 437 3.93 29.96 -2.99
N ARG A 438 3.21 28.93 -3.44
CA ARG A 438 3.73 27.62 -3.83
C ARG A 438 2.98 27.13 -5.07
N ARG A 439 3.69 26.37 -5.93
CA ARG A 439 3.11 25.75 -7.13
C ARG A 439 2.30 24.51 -6.76
N LEU A 440 1.10 24.41 -7.31
CA LEU A 440 0.24 23.24 -7.30
C LEU A 440 0.40 22.52 -8.65
N THR A 441 0.32 21.19 -8.66
CA THR A 441 0.48 20.39 -9.88
C THR A 441 -0.91 19.91 -10.37
N PRO A 442 -1.46 20.47 -11.46
CA PRO A 442 -2.70 19.97 -12.07
C PRO A 442 -2.50 18.62 -12.77
N THR A 443 -3.57 17.84 -12.88
CA THR A 443 -3.62 16.68 -13.78
C THR A 443 -3.70 17.17 -15.22
N ALA A 444 -2.75 16.79 -16.06
CA ALA A 444 -2.69 17.20 -17.45
C ALA A 444 -2.79 16.00 -18.40
N THR A 445 -3.56 16.15 -19.47
CA THR A 445 -3.72 15.16 -20.54
C THR A 445 -3.10 15.70 -21.82
N GLY A 446 -2.25 14.91 -22.45
CA GLY A 446 -1.54 15.31 -23.67
C GLY A 446 -0.24 16.07 -23.43
N LEU A 447 0.34 16.04 -22.22
CA LEU A 447 1.66 16.61 -21.98
C LEU A 447 2.66 16.08 -23.02
N ARG A 448 3.60 16.94 -23.38
CA ARG A 448 4.59 16.74 -24.44
C ARG A 448 3.97 16.69 -25.85
N THR A 449 2.77 17.25 -26.04
CA THR A 449 2.18 17.49 -27.36
C THR A 449 1.91 18.99 -27.53
N PRO A 450 1.63 19.48 -28.76
CA PRO A 450 1.29 20.87 -29.02
C PRO A 450 0.03 21.37 -28.29
N SER A 451 -0.79 20.48 -27.74
CA SER A 451 -2.04 20.84 -27.06
C SER A 451 -2.29 19.97 -25.84
N VAL A 452 -2.38 20.63 -24.70
CA VAL A 452 -2.60 20.00 -23.39
C VAL A 452 -3.92 20.50 -22.83
N THR A 453 -4.72 19.57 -22.31
CA THR A 453 -5.84 19.93 -21.43
C THR A 453 -5.44 19.61 -20.01
N TRP A 454 -5.88 20.43 -19.05
CA TRP A 454 -5.50 20.25 -17.66
C TRP A 454 -6.67 20.51 -16.72
N THR A 455 -6.57 19.89 -15.56
CA THR A 455 -7.58 19.95 -14.52
C THR A 455 -6.96 19.89 -13.14
N TYR A 456 -7.51 20.66 -12.21
CA TYR A 456 -7.16 20.63 -10.80
C TYR A 456 -8.44 20.73 -9.98
N ASP A 457 -8.73 19.71 -9.19
CA ASP A 457 -9.84 19.73 -8.26
C ASP A 457 -9.37 20.42 -6.96
N TRP A 458 -9.86 21.62 -6.73
CA TRP A 458 -9.53 22.42 -5.56
C TRP A 458 -10.67 22.39 -4.54
N THR A 459 -10.37 22.03 -3.30
CA THR A 459 -11.38 22.03 -2.22
C THR A 459 -11.26 23.29 -1.38
N PRO A 460 -12.16 24.28 -1.55
CA PRO A 460 -12.13 25.49 -0.73
C PRO A 460 -12.50 25.18 0.73
N PRO A 461 -11.99 25.96 1.71
CA PRO A 461 -12.45 25.92 3.09
C PRO A 461 -13.96 26.18 3.22
N GLN A 462 -14.62 25.56 4.20
CA GLN A 462 -16.07 25.66 4.43
C GLN A 462 -16.56 27.07 4.81
N THR A 463 -15.66 28.02 5.05
CA THR A 463 -16.03 29.42 5.31
C THR A 463 -16.52 30.15 4.05
N GLY A 464 -16.39 29.56 2.86
CA GLY A 464 -16.53 30.30 1.60
C GLY A 464 -15.39 31.31 1.43
N GLY A 465 -15.46 32.13 0.38
CA GLY A 465 -14.49 33.21 0.15
C GLY A 465 -14.37 33.66 -1.30
N ARG A 466 -13.54 34.67 -1.54
CA ARG A 466 -13.18 35.16 -2.89
C ARG A 466 -11.79 34.68 -3.27
N TYR A 467 -11.65 34.15 -4.49
CA TYR A 467 -10.44 33.47 -4.92
C TYR A 467 -9.94 33.94 -6.29
N LEU A 468 -8.65 33.74 -6.52
CA LEU A 468 -7.96 33.90 -7.80
C LEU A 468 -7.20 32.59 -8.09
N ALA A 469 -7.44 31.98 -9.24
CA ALA A 469 -6.57 30.93 -9.76
C ALA A 469 -5.69 31.51 -10.87
N HIS A 470 -4.42 31.14 -10.94
CA HIS A 470 -3.56 31.42 -12.10
C HIS A 470 -2.78 30.17 -12.49
N VAL A 471 -2.40 30.08 -13.77
CA VAL A 471 -1.69 28.93 -14.34
C VAL A 471 -0.36 29.37 -14.97
N GLU A 472 0.63 28.49 -14.90
CA GLU A 472 1.94 28.63 -15.55
C GLU A 472 2.14 27.42 -16.46
N ALA A 473 2.44 27.63 -17.75
CA ALA A 473 2.78 26.57 -18.70
C ALA A 473 4.23 26.70 -19.15
N PHE A 474 4.91 25.56 -19.33
CA PHE A 474 6.31 25.44 -19.73
C PHE A 474 6.40 24.59 -21.01
N ASP A 475 7.24 24.98 -21.95
CA ASP A 475 7.57 24.18 -23.15
C ASP A 475 8.84 23.34 -22.95
N ALA A 476 9.34 22.70 -24.02
CA ALA A 476 10.55 21.87 -23.97
C ALA A 476 11.86 22.68 -23.92
N ALA A 477 11.83 23.94 -24.31
CA ALA A 477 12.94 24.87 -24.22
C ALA A 477 12.99 25.63 -22.87
N GLY A 478 11.96 25.48 -22.04
CA GLY A 478 11.82 26.13 -20.73
C GLY A 478 11.18 27.52 -20.80
N ASN A 479 10.59 27.94 -21.92
CA ASN A 479 9.86 29.19 -21.95
C ASN A 479 8.54 29.08 -21.17
N VAL A 480 8.10 30.20 -20.57
CA VAL A 480 6.91 30.26 -19.72
C VAL A 480 5.84 31.13 -20.37
N ALA A 481 4.58 30.71 -20.25
CA ALA A 481 3.44 31.50 -20.69
C ALA A 481 3.34 32.85 -19.95
N GLY A 482 3.55 33.96 -20.69
CA GLY A 482 3.12 35.32 -20.33
C GLY A 482 3.82 36.01 -19.15
N GLU A 483 5.07 36.41 -19.31
CA GLU A 483 5.82 37.20 -18.30
C GLU A 483 5.24 38.61 -18.06
N THR A 484 4.44 39.14 -19.00
CA THR A 484 3.75 40.43 -18.87
C THR A 484 2.31 40.34 -18.35
N ALA A 485 1.70 39.14 -18.33
CA ALA A 485 0.39 38.88 -17.71
C ALA A 485 0.17 37.36 -17.53
N ARG A 486 0.29 36.86 -16.30
CA ARG A 486 -0.01 35.46 -15.98
C ARG A 486 -1.51 35.20 -16.17
N PRO A 487 -1.93 34.23 -17.01
CA PRO A 487 -3.34 33.90 -17.17
C PRO A 487 -3.96 33.59 -15.80
N SER A 488 -5.09 34.23 -15.47
CA SER A 488 -5.76 34.06 -14.19
C SER A 488 -7.28 34.22 -14.30
N VAL A 489 -8.00 33.59 -13.38
CA VAL A 489 -9.45 33.68 -13.26
C VAL A 489 -9.86 33.94 -11.81
N ARG A 490 -10.79 34.87 -11.62
CA ARG A 490 -11.38 35.20 -10.32
C ARG A 490 -12.69 34.45 -10.15
N PHE A 491 -13.00 33.99 -8.96
CA PHE A 491 -14.28 33.32 -8.64
C PHE A 491 -14.55 33.36 -7.13
N GLY A 492 -15.78 33.09 -6.72
CA GLY A 492 -16.19 32.98 -5.32
C GLY A 492 -16.63 31.56 -4.95
N HIS A 493 -16.61 31.23 -3.67
CA HIS A 493 -17.25 30.03 -3.12
C HIS A 493 -18.21 30.40 -2.00
N ARG A 494 -19.40 29.80 -2.02
CA ARG A 494 -20.32 29.75 -0.88
C ARG A 494 -20.61 28.28 -0.58
N PRO A 495 -20.66 27.82 0.67
CA PRO A 495 -21.10 26.46 0.98
C PRO A 495 -22.56 26.27 0.56
N GLY A 496 -22.86 25.22 -0.21
CA GLY A 496 -24.23 24.76 -0.48
C GLY A 496 -24.81 23.96 0.70
N ALA A 497 -26.13 23.75 0.71
CA ALA A 497 -26.77 22.81 1.64
C ALA A 497 -26.24 21.38 1.43
N THR A 498 -26.17 20.59 2.50
CA THR A 498 -25.56 19.25 2.49
C THR A 498 -26.47 18.19 1.86
N GLY A 499 -25.92 17.32 1.02
CA GLY A 499 -26.60 16.12 0.48
C GLY A 499 -26.56 14.93 1.44
N PHE A 500 -27.24 13.85 1.09
CA PHE A 500 -27.22 12.58 1.82
C PHE A 500 -26.15 11.63 1.29
N VAL A 501 -25.56 10.83 2.19
CA VAL A 501 -24.65 9.73 1.82
C VAL A 501 -25.04 8.47 2.58
N THR A 502 -25.26 7.37 1.85
CA THR A 502 -25.33 6.04 2.44
C THR A 502 -24.02 5.31 2.15
N LEU A 503 -23.22 5.11 3.18
CA LEU A 503 -22.04 4.25 3.13
C LEU A 503 -22.49 2.80 3.37
N LEU A 504 -22.63 2.03 2.29
CA LEU A 504 -23.20 0.68 2.30
C LEU A 504 -22.12 -0.39 2.48
N MET A 505 -22.15 -1.12 3.59
CA MET A 505 -21.29 -2.26 3.89
C MET A 505 -21.98 -3.54 3.42
N SER A 506 -21.64 -3.95 2.21
CA SER A 506 -22.39 -4.96 1.46
C SER A 506 -22.27 -6.35 2.07
N ARG A 507 -23.41 -7.01 2.26
CA ARG A 507 -23.57 -8.32 2.90
C ARG A 507 -23.00 -8.41 4.32
N SER A 508 -22.59 -7.28 4.91
CA SER A 508 -21.99 -7.22 6.24
C SER A 508 -20.85 -8.25 6.40
N GLN A 509 -19.97 -8.32 5.39
CA GLN A 509 -18.76 -9.15 5.42
C GLN A 509 -17.89 -8.72 6.60
N TRP A 510 -17.71 -9.61 7.57
CA TRP A 510 -17.14 -9.28 8.87
C TRP A 510 -15.63 -9.04 8.77
N GLN A 511 -14.87 -9.99 8.22
CA GLN A 511 -13.45 -9.84 7.90
C GLN A 511 -12.98 -10.86 6.85
N ALA A 512 -11.74 -10.72 6.37
CA ALA A 512 -11.11 -11.72 5.51
C ALA A 512 -10.61 -12.93 6.32
N VAL A 513 -10.81 -14.14 5.78
CA VAL A 513 -10.46 -15.42 6.45
C VAL A 513 -9.68 -16.37 5.55
N ASP A 514 -8.96 -17.31 6.15
CA ASP A 514 -8.24 -18.36 5.45
C ASP A 514 -9.14 -19.57 5.08
N HIS A 515 -8.51 -20.64 4.59
CA HIS A 515 -9.20 -21.88 4.22
C HIS A 515 -9.88 -22.61 5.41
N ARG A 516 -9.48 -22.31 6.65
CA ARG A 516 -10.05 -22.87 7.89
C ARG A 516 -10.97 -21.88 8.59
N CYS A 517 -11.35 -20.79 7.92
CA CYS A 517 -12.17 -19.72 8.49
C CYS A 517 -11.51 -18.99 9.66
N ALA A 518 -10.18 -19.07 9.80
CA ALA A 518 -9.46 -18.26 10.76
C ALA A 518 -9.26 -16.85 10.19
N PRO A 519 -9.43 -15.79 11.00
CA PRO A 519 -9.16 -14.42 10.56
C PRO A 519 -7.73 -14.29 10.05
N LEU A 520 -7.57 -13.69 8.87
CA LEU A 520 -6.24 -13.41 8.33
C LEU A 520 -5.61 -12.26 9.12
N ARG A 521 -4.32 -12.39 9.44
CA ARG A 521 -3.53 -11.29 10.00
C ARG A 521 -3.64 -10.06 9.08
N GLY A 522 -4.04 -8.92 9.65
CA GLY A 522 -4.25 -7.67 8.92
C GLY A 522 -5.64 -7.53 8.27
N ALA A 523 -6.50 -8.54 8.37
CA ALA A 523 -7.93 -8.36 8.13
C ALA A 523 -8.53 -7.48 9.24
N VAL A 524 -9.37 -6.52 8.86
CA VAL A 524 -10.01 -5.59 9.80
C VAL A 524 -11.46 -6.01 10.00
N PRO A 525 -11.88 -6.40 11.22
CA PRO A 525 -13.27 -6.72 11.50
C PRO A 525 -14.17 -5.48 11.43
N LEU A 526 -15.43 -5.64 11.02
CA LEU A 526 -16.38 -4.52 10.92
C LEU A 526 -16.58 -3.74 12.22
N SER A 527 -16.40 -4.36 13.39
CA SER A 527 -16.44 -3.65 14.68
C SER A 527 -15.32 -2.61 14.82
N GLU A 528 -14.12 -2.92 14.34
CA GLU A 528 -13.01 -1.96 14.33
C GLU A 528 -13.23 -0.88 13.26
N VAL A 529 -13.80 -1.26 12.10
CA VAL A 529 -14.22 -0.28 11.09
C VAL A 529 -15.23 0.69 11.68
N ALA A 530 -16.28 0.19 12.36
CA ALA A 530 -17.29 1.00 13.01
C ALA A 530 -16.69 1.96 14.05
N SER A 531 -15.79 1.47 14.89
CA SER A 531 -15.07 2.31 15.86
C SER A 531 -14.25 3.42 15.19
N ALA A 532 -13.63 3.13 14.04
CA ALA A 532 -12.88 4.13 13.28
C ALA A 532 -13.79 5.17 12.59
N LEU A 533 -15.02 4.78 12.23
CA LEU A 533 -16.05 5.67 11.67
C LEU A 533 -16.71 6.57 12.73
N ASP A 534 -16.92 6.08 13.95
CA ASP A 534 -17.46 6.86 15.07
C ASP A 534 -16.61 8.10 15.36
N GLY A 535 -15.28 7.93 15.36
CA GLY A 535 -14.33 9.04 15.53
C GLY A 535 -14.41 10.11 14.43
N ARG A 536 -15.22 9.88 13.39
CA ARG A 536 -15.49 10.79 12.26
C ARG A 536 -16.97 11.15 12.13
N ASN A 537 -17.80 10.78 13.11
CA ASN A 537 -19.25 10.96 13.09
C ASN A 537 -19.92 10.36 11.82
N VAL A 538 -19.43 9.21 11.37
CA VAL A 538 -19.96 8.49 10.21
C VAL A 538 -20.66 7.23 10.69
N ARG A 539 -21.91 7.03 10.24
CA ARG A 539 -22.67 5.81 10.46
C ARG A 539 -22.81 5.08 9.13
N ALA A 540 -22.57 3.78 9.12
CA ALA A 540 -22.73 2.96 7.93
C ALA A 540 -24.07 2.22 7.95
N THR A 541 -24.48 1.77 6.77
CA THR A 541 -25.60 0.84 6.60
C THR A 541 -25.04 -0.50 6.15
N GLY A 542 -25.28 -1.58 6.90
CA GLY A 542 -24.99 -2.93 6.43
C GLY A 542 -26.11 -3.43 5.52
N SER A 543 -25.81 -4.30 4.56
CA SER A 543 -26.86 -5.14 3.94
C SER A 543 -26.71 -6.58 4.41
N VAL A 544 -27.81 -7.31 4.50
CA VAL A 544 -27.87 -8.62 5.17
C VAL A 544 -28.45 -9.66 4.22
N VAL A 545 -27.74 -10.78 4.05
CA VAL A 545 -28.33 -11.99 3.45
C VAL A 545 -28.79 -12.86 4.60
N VAL A 546 -30.10 -13.03 4.75
CA VAL A 546 -30.68 -13.64 5.96
C VAL A 546 -30.11 -15.02 6.22
N ASN A 547 -30.08 -15.90 5.23
CA ASN A 547 -29.59 -17.27 5.40
C ASN A 547 -28.06 -17.41 5.56
N ARG A 548 -27.31 -16.31 5.43
CA ARG A 548 -25.86 -16.25 5.72
C ARG A 548 -25.58 -15.61 7.08
N THR A 549 -26.61 -15.24 7.82
CA THR A 549 -26.51 -14.53 9.10
C THR A 549 -27.00 -15.48 10.19
N GLY A 550 -26.07 -16.17 10.86
CA GLY A 550 -26.39 -17.00 12.02
C GLY A 550 -26.55 -16.16 13.29
N ASP A 551 -27.16 -16.72 14.33
CA ASP A 551 -27.39 -16.00 15.61
C ASP A 551 -26.07 -15.59 16.27
N THR A 552 -25.16 -16.56 16.44
CA THR A 552 -23.86 -16.38 17.12
C THR A 552 -22.68 -16.97 16.38
N THR A 553 -22.91 -17.80 15.36
CA THR A 553 -21.87 -18.44 14.55
C THR A 553 -21.82 -17.78 13.18
N ARG A 554 -20.66 -17.21 12.82
CA ARG A 554 -20.45 -16.58 11.52
C ARG A 554 -20.49 -17.62 10.40
N HIS A 555 -21.26 -17.36 9.35
CA HIS A 555 -21.19 -18.14 8.13
C HIS A 555 -19.87 -17.82 7.42
N CYS A 556 -19.08 -18.83 7.08
CA CYS A 556 -17.77 -18.65 6.47
C CYS A 556 -17.75 -19.09 5.00
N LEU A 557 -17.16 -18.25 4.16
CA LEU A 557 -16.65 -18.61 2.85
C LEU A 557 -15.12 -18.69 2.92
N ALA A 558 -14.62 -19.92 2.98
CA ALA A 558 -13.20 -20.22 3.09
C ALA A 558 -12.37 -19.46 2.05
N ASN A 559 -11.19 -18.97 2.46
CA ASN A 559 -10.28 -18.14 1.65
C ASN A 559 -10.82 -16.77 1.22
N PHE A 560 -11.98 -16.36 1.72
CA PHE A 560 -12.64 -15.14 1.28
C PHE A 560 -13.09 -14.26 2.45
N THR A 561 -14.15 -14.64 3.16
CA THR A 561 -14.74 -13.83 4.23
C THR A 561 -15.66 -14.65 5.13
N ASP A 562 -15.81 -14.23 6.38
CA ASP A 562 -16.95 -14.59 7.22
C ASP A 562 -18.02 -13.47 7.19
N TYR A 563 -19.28 -13.84 7.40
CA TYR A 563 -20.39 -12.89 7.49
C TYR A 563 -20.74 -12.59 8.94
N ALA A 564 -21.11 -11.35 9.24
CA ALA A 564 -21.58 -10.96 10.57
C ALA A 564 -22.76 -11.82 11.02
N THR A 565 -22.84 -12.08 12.32
CA THR A 565 -23.97 -12.74 12.98
C THR A 565 -25.04 -11.73 13.38
N TRP A 566 -26.26 -12.17 13.70
CA TRP A 566 -27.27 -11.29 14.28
C TRP A 566 -26.78 -10.57 15.53
N ASN A 567 -26.04 -11.26 16.40
CA ASN A 567 -25.41 -10.65 17.58
C ASN A 567 -24.35 -9.59 17.22
N ASP A 568 -23.57 -9.80 16.14
CA ASP A 568 -22.65 -8.78 15.64
C ASP A 568 -23.39 -7.54 15.11
N LEU A 569 -24.45 -7.75 14.33
CA LEU A 569 -25.28 -6.68 13.77
C LEU A 569 -25.98 -5.87 14.87
N ASP A 570 -26.45 -6.55 15.93
CA ASP A 570 -27.00 -5.92 17.13
C ASP A 570 -25.95 -5.04 17.83
N GLY A 571 -24.75 -5.57 18.03
CA GLY A 571 -23.63 -4.81 18.59
C GLY A 571 -23.27 -3.57 17.75
N LEU A 572 -23.23 -3.70 16.42
CA LEU A 572 -22.99 -2.58 15.50
C LEU A 572 -24.10 -1.52 15.58
N ARG A 573 -25.36 -1.94 15.65
CA ARG A 573 -26.50 -1.04 15.80
C ARG A 573 -26.47 -0.31 17.15
N ALA A 574 -26.33 -1.05 18.25
CA ALA A 574 -26.45 -0.51 19.60
C ALA A 574 -25.28 0.42 19.98
N ARG A 575 -24.05 0.10 19.55
CA ARG A 575 -22.85 0.85 19.93
C ARG A 575 -22.46 1.95 18.95
N HIS A 576 -22.69 1.72 17.66
CA HIS A 576 -22.20 2.59 16.58
C HIS A 576 -23.34 3.24 15.78
N GLY A 577 -24.60 2.95 16.11
CA GLY A 577 -25.75 3.51 15.42
C GLY A 577 -25.88 3.06 13.96
N TRP A 578 -25.31 1.92 13.59
CA TRP A 578 -25.45 1.35 12.26
C TRP A 578 -26.89 0.90 12.00
N THR A 579 -27.29 0.94 10.74
CA THR A 579 -28.58 0.42 10.28
C THR A 579 -28.36 -0.72 9.29
N PHE A 580 -29.39 -1.52 9.08
CA PHE A 580 -29.29 -2.72 8.24
C PHE A 580 -30.46 -2.80 7.28
N VAL A 581 -30.17 -3.16 6.03
CA VAL A 581 -31.13 -3.33 4.95
C VAL A 581 -31.07 -4.76 4.38
N SER A 582 -32.11 -5.17 3.66
CA SER A 582 -32.14 -6.51 3.08
C SER A 582 -31.26 -6.62 1.84
N HIS A 583 -30.52 -7.73 1.73
CA HIS A 583 -29.84 -8.21 0.52
C HIS A 583 -30.42 -9.57 0.07
N GLY A 584 -31.67 -9.82 0.43
CA GLY A 584 -32.38 -11.06 0.12
C GLY A 584 -32.37 -12.09 1.25
N ALA A 585 -33.33 -13.01 1.19
CA ALA A 585 -33.39 -14.16 2.07
C ALA A 585 -32.21 -15.11 1.81
N THR A 586 -31.91 -15.39 0.54
CA THR A 586 -30.93 -16.41 0.14
C THR A 586 -29.85 -15.94 -0.84
N TYR A 587 -29.94 -14.69 -1.30
CA TYR A 587 -29.09 -14.10 -2.35
C TYR A 587 -29.36 -14.69 -3.74
N ALA A 588 -30.62 -15.00 -4.03
CA ALA A 588 -31.03 -15.63 -5.28
C ALA A 588 -31.02 -14.66 -6.48
N ASP A 589 -30.89 -15.22 -7.69
CA ASP A 589 -31.11 -14.47 -8.94
C ASP A 589 -32.61 -14.20 -9.10
N MET A 590 -33.07 -12.99 -8.73
CA MET A 590 -34.48 -12.62 -8.74
C MET A 590 -35.13 -12.76 -10.13
N THR A 591 -34.36 -12.69 -11.22
CA THR A 591 -34.90 -12.79 -12.58
C THR A 591 -35.30 -14.22 -12.96
N GLY A 592 -34.79 -15.21 -12.23
CA GLY A 592 -35.14 -16.63 -12.40
C GLY A 592 -36.27 -17.11 -11.47
N LEU A 593 -36.79 -16.25 -10.60
CA LEU A 593 -37.80 -16.61 -9.60
C LEU A 593 -39.23 -16.27 -10.09
N THR A 594 -40.23 -17.01 -9.63
CA THR A 594 -41.65 -16.63 -9.77
C THR A 594 -41.99 -15.40 -8.92
N PRO A 595 -43.08 -14.65 -9.20
CA PRO A 595 -43.45 -13.49 -8.38
C PRO A 595 -43.63 -13.79 -6.88
N GLU A 596 -44.14 -14.97 -6.53
CA GLU A 596 -44.27 -15.42 -5.14
C GLU A 596 -42.88 -15.69 -4.52
N GLN A 597 -42.01 -16.39 -5.24
CA GLN A 597 -40.63 -16.61 -4.79
C GLN A 597 -39.83 -15.31 -4.69
N GLN A 598 -40.06 -14.34 -5.58
CA GLN A 598 -39.48 -13.00 -5.49
C GLN A 598 -39.94 -12.29 -4.22
N ARG A 599 -41.21 -12.43 -3.84
CA ARG A 599 -41.74 -11.87 -2.58
C ARG A 599 -41.08 -12.52 -1.36
N THR A 600 -40.93 -13.84 -1.36
CA THR A 600 -40.21 -14.56 -0.29
C THR A 600 -38.74 -14.18 -0.22
N GLU A 601 -38.06 -14.06 -1.36
CA GLU A 601 -36.67 -13.63 -1.39
C GLU A 601 -36.49 -12.17 -0.95
N SER A 602 -37.50 -11.31 -1.18
CA SER A 602 -37.42 -9.87 -0.88
C SER A 602 -38.26 -9.44 0.33
N CYS A 603 -39.57 -9.25 0.17
CA CYS A 603 -40.44 -8.72 1.22
C CYS A 603 -40.42 -9.53 2.51
N ASP A 604 -40.44 -10.86 2.43
CA ASP A 604 -40.51 -11.70 3.63
C ASP A 604 -39.22 -11.61 4.46
N SER A 605 -38.08 -11.29 3.84
CA SER A 605 -36.81 -11.04 4.55
C SER A 605 -36.91 -9.88 5.55
N LEU A 606 -37.82 -8.92 5.35
CA LEU A 606 -38.06 -7.84 6.32
C LEU A 606 -38.59 -8.37 7.66
N THR A 607 -39.30 -9.49 7.65
CA THR A 607 -39.81 -10.12 8.87
C THR A 607 -38.65 -10.56 9.76
N ASP A 608 -37.64 -11.21 9.17
CA ASP A 608 -36.46 -11.67 9.91
C ASP A 608 -35.61 -10.49 10.41
N LEU A 609 -35.39 -9.49 9.55
CA LEU A 609 -34.69 -8.25 9.95
C LEU A 609 -35.41 -7.54 11.10
N LYS A 610 -36.75 -7.43 11.03
CA LYS A 610 -37.57 -6.83 12.08
C LYS A 610 -37.54 -7.62 13.38
N ALA A 611 -37.59 -8.96 13.31
CA ALA A 611 -37.48 -9.83 14.48
C ALA A 611 -36.17 -9.60 15.26
N HIS A 612 -35.11 -9.16 14.58
CA HIS A 612 -33.81 -8.81 15.16
C HIS A 612 -33.64 -7.30 15.45
N GLY A 613 -34.73 -6.53 15.45
CA GLY A 613 -34.73 -5.10 15.81
C GLY A 613 -34.21 -4.16 14.71
N HIS A 614 -34.15 -4.62 13.45
CA HIS A 614 -33.76 -3.79 12.30
C HIS A 614 -34.98 -3.16 11.60
N ASP A 615 -35.73 -2.34 12.33
CA ASP A 615 -37.00 -1.72 11.87
C ASP A 615 -36.86 -0.73 10.70
N ARG A 616 -35.63 -0.39 10.31
CA ARG A 616 -35.31 0.54 9.21
C ARG A 616 -34.93 -0.19 7.90
N ALA A 617 -35.02 -1.52 7.89
CA ALA A 617 -34.60 -2.34 6.75
C ALA A 617 -35.40 -2.12 5.47
N TRP A 618 -36.64 -1.64 5.58
CA TRP A 618 -37.51 -1.31 4.46
C TRP A 618 -36.97 -0.19 3.56
N GLY A 619 -35.96 0.57 4.00
CA GLY A 619 -35.42 1.68 3.23
C GLY A 619 -34.81 1.28 1.87
N LEU A 620 -34.26 0.06 1.74
CA LEU A 620 -33.62 -0.39 0.50
C LEU A 620 -33.64 -1.92 0.40
N PHE A 621 -33.98 -2.44 -0.78
CA PHE A 621 -33.68 -3.83 -1.14
C PHE A 621 -32.44 -3.87 -2.03
N ALA A 622 -31.37 -4.53 -1.58
CA ALA A 622 -30.15 -4.70 -2.34
C ALA A 622 -30.25 -5.93 -3.27
N TYR A 623 -30.57 -5.73 -4.55
CA TYR A 623 -30.74 -6.84 -5.51
C TYR A 623 -29.46 -7.67 -5.72
N PRO A 624 -29.42 -8.96 -5.39
CA PRO A 624 -28.25 -9.81 -5.59
C PRO A 624 -27.69 -9.70 -7.01
N ASN A 625 -26.40 -9.35 -7.15
CA ASN A 625 -25.68 -9.25 -8.42
C ASN A 625 -26.40 -8.43 -9.53
N ASN A 626 -27.18 -7.42 -9.16
CA ASN A 626 -27.99 -6.61 -10.09
C ASN A 626 -28.99 -7.43 -10.92
N LYS A 627 -29.41 -8.59 -10.39
CA LYS A 627 -30.44 -9.43 -10.99
C LYS A 627 -31.80 -8.83 -10.68
N LEU A 628 -32.25 -7.93 -11.54
CA LEU A 628 -33.46 -7.13 -11.36
C LEU A 628 -34.18 -6.91 -12.69
N SER A 629 -35.45 -6.50 -12.62
CA SER A 629 -36.19 -5.95 -13.75
C SER A 629 -37.16 -4.89 -13.25
N THR A 630 -37.63 -4.01 -14.14
CA THR A 630 -38.64 -3.00 -13.81
C THR A 630 -39.92 -3.65 -13.26
N GLN A 631 -40.34 -4.79 -13.83
CA GLN A 631 -41.54 -5.50 -13.38
C GLN A 631 -41.38 -6.01 -11.94
N ILE A 632 -40.25 -6.65 -11.61
CA ILE A 632 -39.97 -7.15 -10.26
C ILE A 632 -39.97 -5.99 -9.27
N GLN A 633 -39.36 -4.87 -9.65
CA GLN A 633 -39.31 -3.68 -8.82
C GLN A 633 -40.70 -3.09 -8.58
N GLN A 634 -41.53 -2.95 -9.62
CA GLN A 634 -42.86 -2.34 -9.51
C GLN A 634 -43.85 -3.23 -8.75
N ASP A 635 -43.91 -4.51 -9.09
CA ASP A 635 -44.98 -5.41 -8.63
C ASP A 635 -44.68 -6.07 -7.29
N VAL A 636 -43.38 -6.20 -6.95
CA VAL A 636 -42.95 -6.94 -5.76
C VAL A 636 -42.18 -6.02 -4.81
N VAL A 637 -40.98 -5.58 -5.20
CA VAL A 637 -40.06 -4.94 -4.24
C VAL A 637 -40.55 -3.58 -3.77
N ALA A 638 -41.09 -2.75 -4.66
CA ALA A 638 -41.62 -1.43 -4.28
C ALA A 638 -42.86 -1.50 -3.38
N THR A 639 -43.50 -2.67 -3.24
CA THR A 639 -44.65 -2.88 -2.34
C THR A 639 -44.23 -2.97 -0.86
N CYS A 640 -42.96 -3.27 -0.58
CA CYS A 640 -42.45 -3.50 0.77
C CYS A 640 -41.16 -2.72 1.09
N PHE A 641 -40.40 -2.27 0.08
CA PHE A 641 -39.22 -1.42 0.23
C PHE A 641 -39.40 -0.06 -0.42
N ALA A 642 -38.73 0.96 0.10
CA ALA A 642 -38.74 2.32 -0.43
C ALA A 642 -37.91 2.49 -1.71
N TYR A 643 -36.81 1.75 -1.84
CA TYR A 643 -35.98 1.76 -3.03
C TYR A 643 -35.47 0.35 -3.35
N GLY A 644 -35.21 0.09 -4.64
CA GLY A 644 -34.44 -1.06 -5.10
C GLY A 644 -33.05 -0.63 -5.54
N ARG A 645 -32.00 -1.31 -5.07
CA ARG A 645 -30.62 -0.99 -5.47
C ARG A 645 -30.34 -1.48 -6.89
N SER A 646 -29.85 -0.60 -7.75
CA SER A 646 -29.18 -0.97 -9.00
C SER A 646 -27.72 -0.53 -8.98
N TYR A 647 -26.79 -1.31 -9.53
CA TYR A 647 -25.41 -0.84 -9.69
C TYR A 647 -25.32 0.23 -10.77
N GLY A 648 -24.57 1.30 -10.47
CA GLY A 648 -24.33 2.40 -11.40
C GLY A 648 -23.37 3.44 -10.83
N ALA A 649 -23.64 4.72 -11.08
CA ALA A 649 -22.74 5.82 -10.73
C ALA A 649 -22.78 6.23 -9.25
N GLY A 650 -23.75 5.74 -8.45
CA GLY A 650 -23.85 6.05 -7.03
C GLY A 650 -24.57 7.36 -6.71
N ARG A 651 -24.70 8.27 -7.68
CA ARG A 651 -25.36 9.57 -7.53
C ARG A 651 -26.85 9.47 -7.84
N ASN A 652 -27.66 9.94 -6.88
CA ASN A 652 -29.11 9.95 -6.96
C ASN A 652 -29.64 11.35 -6.68
N THR A 653 -30.76 11.71 -7.28
CA THR A 653 -31.59 12.89 -6.94
C THR A 653 -33.04 12.45 -6.81
N ARG A 654 -33.91 13.31 -6.25
CA ARG A 654 -35.35 13.02 -6.17
C ARG A 654 -35.94 12.62 -7.53
N ALA A 655 -35.48 13.29 -8.59
CA ALA A 655 -35.92 13.01 -9.96
C ALA A 655 -35.45 11.63 -10.46
N THR A 656 -34.20 11.24 -10.20
CA THR A 656 -33.67 9.96 -10.69
C THR A 656 -34.15 8.76 -9.87
N THR A 657 -34.62 8.98 -8.64
CA THR A 657 -35.21 7.94 -7.76
C THR A 657 -36.73 7.95 -7.77
N GLY A 658 -37.36 8.60 -8.75
CA GLY A 658 -38.79 8.48 -9.00
C GLY A 658 -39.18 7.06 -9.41
N ALA A 659 -40.49 6.79 -9.56
CA ALA A 659 -40.99 5.49 -9.97
C ALA A 659 -40.21 4.96 -11.21
N PRO A 660 -39.71 3.71 -11.19
CA PRO A 660 -40.04 2.61 -10.28
C PRO A 660 -39.21 2.55 -8.97
N TYR A 661 -38.58 3.66 -8.57
CA TYR A 661 -37.84 3.81 -7.31
C TYR A 661 -36.53 3.01 -7.26
N PHE A 662 -35.81 2.96 -8.38
CA PHE A 662 -34.44 2.47 -8.36
C PHE A 662 -33.49 3.52 -7.78
N GLN A 663 -32.51 3.02 -7.06
CA GLN A 663 -31.45 3.77 -6.40
C GLN A 663 -30.11 3.26 -6.96
N SER A 664 -29.36 4.15 -7.62
CA SER A 664 -28.06 3.82 -8.21
C SER A 664 -26.96 3.81 -7.15
N THR A 665 -26.33 2.65 -6.95
CA THR A 665 -25.19 2.45 -6.04
C THR A 665 -23.89 2.26 -6.80
N TRP A 666 -22.83 2.96 -6.38
CA TRP A 666 -21.49 2.71 -6.89
C TRP A 666 -20.75 1.73 -5.96
N SER A 667 -20.45 0.54 -6.47
CA SER A 667 -19.50 -0.38 -5.83
C SER A 667 -18.10 0.03 -6.26
N TRP A 668 -17.29 0.56 -5.33
CA TRP A 668 -15.96 1.01 -5.73
C TRP A 668 -15.07 -0.18 -6.08
N PRO A 669 -14.41 -0.18 -7.25
CA PRO A 669 -13.51 -1.26 -7.61
C PRO A 669 -12.27 -1.21 -6.72
N SER A 670 -11.76 -2.38 -6.40
CA SER A 670 -10.41 -2.56 -5.90
C SER A 670 -9.63 -3.48 -6.82
N GLY A 671 -8.35 -3.71 -6.53
CA GLY A 671 -7.50 -4.54 -7.35
C GLY A 671 -6.08 -4.00 -7.46
N ARG A 672 -5.58 -3.96 -8.70
CA ARG A 672 -4.20 -3.58 -9.05
C ARG A 672 -3.87 -2.15 -8.66
N CYS A 673 -2.63 -1.88 -8.28
CA CYS A 673 -2.19 -0.55 -7.88
C CYS A 673 -2.16 0.45 -9.06
N ASN A 674 -1.88 1.71 -8.77
CA ASN A 674 -1.97 2.84 -9.72
C ASN A 674 -0.61 3.43 -10.12
N ASP A 675 0.50 2.93 -9.57
CA ASP A 675 1.84 3.33 -9.99
C ASP A 675 2.37 2.43 -11.13
N PRO A 676 2.50 2.95 -12.37
CA PRO A 676 3.00 2.17 -13.51
C PRO A 676 4.45 1.68 -13.36
N ALA A 677 5.22 2.22 -12.41
CA ALA A 677 6.56 1.75 -12.08
C ALA A 677 6.55 0.48 -11.19
N LEU A 678 5.39 0.06 -10.67
CA LEU A 678 5.28 -1.09 -9.79
C LEU A 678 4.69 -2.32 -10.48
N THR A 679 5.13 -3.51 -10.06
CA THR A 679 4.61 -4.78 -10.58
C THR A 679 3.10 -4.89 -10.38
N CYS A 680 2.58 -4.49 -9.21
CA CYS A 680 1.14 -4.52 -8.90
C CYS A 680 0.27 -3.76 -9.91
N TYR A 681 0.83 -2.82 -10.68
CA TYR A 681 0.11 -2.11 -11.72
C TYR A 681 -0.07 -2.99 -12.97
N HIS A 682 0.97 -3.70 -13.37
CA HIS A 682 0.90 -4.58 -14.54
C HIS A 682 0.25 -5.91 -14.20
N TRP A 683 0.53 -6.43 -13.01
CA TRP A 683 0.06 -7.72 -12.55
C TRP A 683 0.05 -7.81 -11.02
N ALA A 684 -1.06 -8.32 -10.50
CA ALA A 684 -1.16 -8.86 -9.16
C ALA A 684 -1.94 -10.17 -9.27
N PRO A 685 -1.73 -11.13 -8.35
CA PRO A 685 -2.62 -12.27 -8.22
C PRO A 685 -4.06 -11.77 -8.10
N THR A 686 -5.03 -12.51 -8.64
CA THR A 686 -6.44 -12.16 -8.53
C THR A 686 -7.26 -13.37 -8.12
N THR A 687 -8.20 -13.17 -7.19
CA THR A 687 -9.26 -14.14 -6.90
C THR A 687 -10.47 -13.96 -7.81
N ASP A 688 -10.52 -12.83 -8.53
CA ASP A 688 -11.66 -12.42 -9.35
C ASP A 688 -11.27 -12.46 -10.84
N ALA A 689 -12.24 -12.71 -11.72
CA ALA A 689 -11.99 -12.87 -13.16
C ALA A 689 -11.35 -11.64 -13.84
N SER A 690 -11.52 -10.44 -13.27
CA SER A 690 -10.81 -9.23 -13.69
C SER A 690 -10.83 -8.18 -12.56
N PRO A 691 -9.80 -8.08 -11.72
CA PRO A 691 -9.77 -7.08 -10.68
C PRO A 691 -9.57 -5.71 -11.35
N GLY A 692 -10.29 -4.70 -10.87
CA GLY A 692 -10.16 -3.35 -11.37
C GLY A 692 -8.82 -2.71 -10.99
N ARG A 693 -8.68 -1.42 -11.32
CA ARG A 693 -7.70 -0.56 -10.66
C ARG A 693 -8.19 -0.26 -9.25
N TYR A 694 -7.26 -0.25 -8.30
CA TYR A 694 -7.49 0.20 -6.94
C TYR A 694 -8.08 1.61 -6.96
N THR A 695 -9.23 1.82 -6.33
CA THR A 695 -9.86 3.15 -6.28
C THR A 695 -9.01 4.10 -5.46
N SER A 696 -8.73 5.29 -5.98
CA SER A 696 -8.00 6.31 -5.21
C SER A 696 -8.84 6.87 -4.06
N PRO A 697 -8.21 7.27 -2.92
CA PRO A 697 -8.90 7.99 -1.86
C PRO A 697 -9.64 9.23 -2.38
N ASP A 698 -9.04 9.99 -3.31
CA ASP A 698 -9.65 11.19 -3.88
C ASP A 698 -10.92 10.88 -4.69
N ARG A 699 -10.91 9.80 -5.47
CA ARG A 699 -12.10 9.37 -6.24
C ARG A 699 -13.20 8.89 -5.29
N LEU A 700 -12.83 8.18 -4.23
CA LEU A 700 -13.79 7.74 -3.21
C LEU A 700 -14.37 8.93 -2.44
N ALA A 701 -13.54 9.91 -2.08
CA ALA A 701 -13.96 11.15 -1.42
C ALA A 701 -14.94 11.95 -2.27
N ALA A 702 -14.67 12.05 -3.58
CA ALA A 702 -15.57 12.69 -4.53
C ALA A 702 -16.92 11.98 -4.61
N ALA A 703 -16.94 10.65 -4.57
CA ALA A 703 -18.18 9.87 -4.54
C ALA A 703 -18.92 10.00 -3.19
N LEU A 704 -18.21 10.24 -2.10
CA LEU A 704 -18.77 10.50 -0.77
C LEU A 704 -19.20 11.97 -0.58
N THR A 705 -19.12 12.81 -1.60
CA THR A 705 -19.49 14.23 -1.53
C THR A 705 -20.85 14.45 -2.21
N GLY A 706 -21.82 14.99 -1.49
CA GLY A 706 -23.17 15.27 -1.98
C GLY A 706 -23.56 16.73 -1.89
N GLY A 707 -24.27 17.24 -2.90
CA GLY A 707 -24.90 18.56 -2.87
C GLY A 707 -26.36 18.53 -2.42
N ALA A 708 -26.97 19.71 -2.32
CA ALA A 708 -28.41 19.83 -2.08
C ALA A 708 -29.21 19.02 -3.11
N ASP A 709 -30.25 18.31 -2.66
CA ASP A 709 -31.06 17.39 -3.47
C ASP A 709 -30.34 16.14 -3.99
N GLU A 710 -29.15 15.82 -3.46
CA GLU A 710 -28.41 14.63 -3.85
C GLU A 710 -28.37 13.58 -2.75
N TRP A 711 -28.34 12.32 -3.18
CA TRP A 711 -28.09 11.16 -2.34
C TRP A 711 -27.03 10.26 -3.00
N GLN A 712 -25.85 10.20 -2.39
CA GLN A 712 -24.79 9.28 -2.81
C GLN A 712 -24.96 7.95 -2.10
N THR A 713 -24.94 6.83 -2.81
CA THR A 713 -24.85 5.49 -2.18
C THR A 713 -23.64 4.77 -2.70
N ILE A 714 -22.68 4.57 -1.80
CA ILE A 714 -21.34 4.11 -2.11
C ILE A 714 -21.11 2.81 -1.33
N GLN A 715 -20.72 1.75 -2.03
CA GLN A 715 -20.73 0.38 -1.49
C GLN A 715 -19.34 -0.25 -1.42
N GLY A 716 -19.00 -0.73 -0.21
CA GLY A 716 -17.81 -1.50 0.11
C GLY A 716 -18.14 -2.84 0.75
N TYR A 717 -17.11 -3.58 1.15
CA TYR A 717 -17.26 -4.95 1.63
C TYR A 717 -16.39 -5.22 2.86
N LYS A 718 -15.09 -5.50 2.68
CA LYS A 718 -14.14 -5.80 3.75
C LYS A 718 -12.87 -4.97 3.65
N PHE A 719 -12.19 -4.81 4.79
CA PHE A 719 -11.06 -3.89 4.92
C PHE A 719 -9.81 -4.58 5.43
N LEU A 720 -8.67 -4.04 5.00
CA LEU A 720 -7.35 -4.64 5.18
C LEU A 720 -6.36 -3.59 5.68
N ARG A 721 -5.29 -4.07 6.33
CA ARG A 721 -4.13 -3.28 6.74
C ARG A 721 -2.85 -4.10 6.63
N GLY A 722 -1.71 -3.42 6.61
CA GLY A 722 -0.41 -4.06 6.45
C GLY A 722 -0.31 -4.75 5.10
N ARG A 723 0.41 -5.87 5.07
CA ARG A 723 0.69 -6.65 3.86
C ARG A 723 0.40 -8.12 4.09
N ARG A 724 -0.05 -8.80 3.04
CA ARG A 724 -0.08 -10.26 3.01
C ARG A 724 0.23 -10.74 1.60
N LEU A 725 1.36 -11.43 1.46
CA LEU A 725 1.65 -12.27 0.31
C LEU A 725 1.47 -13.73 0.70
N ALA A 726 0.85 -14.50 -0.18
CA ALA A 726 0.59 -15.90 0.06
C ALA A 726 0.75 -16.70 -1.23
N GLY A 727 1.00 -18.01 -1.11
CA GLY A 727 1.14 -18.89 -2.26
C GLY A 727 -0.15 -19.00 -3.08
N PRO A 728 -0.08 -19.64 -4.26
CA PRO A 728 -1.27 -19.92 -5.06
C PRO A 728 -2.37 -20.60 -4.23
N ASN A 729 -3.63 -20.21 -4.44
CA ASN A 729 -4.82 -20.76 -3.77
C ASN A 729 -4.92 -20.51 -2.25
N GLN A 730 -4.09 -19.64 -1.66
CA GLN A 730 -4.14 -19.30 -0.23
C GLN A 730 -4.97 -18.04 0.07
N GLY A 731 -5.98 -17.75 -0.75
CA GLY A 731 -6.99 -16.71 -0.52
C GLY A 731 -6.53 -15.27 -0.74
N GLN A 732 -7.03 -14.37 0.10
CA GLN A 732 -6.89 -12.90 -0.01
C GLN A 732 -5.43 -12.44 0.17
N GLN A 733 -4.96 -11.53 -0.68
CA GLN A 733 -3.62 -10.93 -0.65
C GLN A 733 -3.72 -9.43 -0.90
N TRP A 734 -2.81 -8.66 -0.31
CA TRP A 734 -2.84 -7.21 -0.38
C TRP A 734 -1.52 -6.58 0.05
N ASP A 735 -1.38 -5.30 -0.26
CA ASP A 735 -0.37 -4.43 0.33
C ASP A 735 -0.97 -3.04 0.57
N CYS A 736 -1.03 -2.64 1.83
CA CYS A 736 -1.52 -1.34 2.32
C CYS A 736 -0.41 -0.58 3.06
N THR A 737 0.87 -0.92 2.85
CA THR A 737 1.98 -0.46 3.70
C THR A 737 2.66 0.82 3.23
N SER A 738 2.44 1.21 1.98
CA SER A 738 3.03 2.42 1.42
C SER A 738 2.40 3.68 2.01
N ALA A 739 3.16 4.76 2.10
CA ALA A 739 2.57 6.07 2.38
C ALA A 739 1.87 6.65 1.12
N ASP A 740 2.29 6.24 -0.08
CA ASP A 740 1.61 6.58 -1.34
C ASP A 740 0.58 5.49 -1.67
N TRP A 741 -0.70 5.87 -1.63
CA TRP A 741 -1.83 5.00 -1.97
C TRP A 741 -1.73 4.42 -3.39
N ARG A 742 -0.96 5.06 -4.29
CA ARG A 742 -0.76 4.53 -5.65
C ARG A 742 -0.06 3.17 -5.66
N ALA A 743 0.65 2.82 -4.59
CA ALA A 743 1.26 1.50 -4.42
C ALA A 743 0.32 0.48 -3.75
N HIS A 744 -0.85 0.90 -3.24
CA HIS A 744 -1.79 0.01 -2.60
C HIS A 744 -2.52 -0.87 -3.61
N TRP A 745 -2.73 -2.13 -3.24
CA TRP A 745 -3.48 -3.09 -4.05
C TRP A 745 -4.07 -4.21 -3.20
N THR A 746 -5.09 -4.85 -3.75
CA THR A 746 -5.70 -6.07 -3.22
C THR A 746 -5.88 -7.07 -4.37
N ASN A 747 -5.93 -8.37 -4.08
CA ASN A 747 -6.25 -9.38 -5.09
C ASN A 747 -7.76 -9.62 -5.28
N SER A 748 -8.60 -8.84 -4.62
CA SER A 748 -10.06 -8.94 -4.66
C SER A 748 -10.70 -7.57 -4.79
N ALA A 749 -11.67 -7.44 -5.70
CA ALA A 749 -12.50 -6.26 -5.90
C ALA A 749 -13.33 -5.90 -4.67
N GLU A 750 -13.54 -6.85 -3.76
CA GLU A 750 -14.30 -6.67 -2.53
C GLU A 750 -13.41 -6.40 -1.31
N SER A 751 -12.21 -5.88 -1.50
CA SER A 751 -11.26 -5.64 -0.40
C SER A 751 -10.59 -4.27 -0.57
N TYR A 752 -10.43 -3.51 0.50
CA TYR A 752 -9.86 -2.15 0.42
C TYR A 752 -9.01 -1.81 1.65
N CYS A 753 -7.99 -0.95 1.52
CA CYS A 753 -7.18 -0.54 2.67
C CYS A 753 -8.01 0.39 3.57
N LEU A 754 -8.06 0.10 4.87
CA LEU A 754 -8.85 0.91 5.81
C LEU A 754 -8.36 2.35 5.86
N THR A 755 -7.04 2.56 5.86
CA THR A 755 -6.39 3.88 5.91
C THR A 755 -6.86 4.78 4.77
N ASP A 756 -7.03 4.22 3.57
CA ASP A 756 -7.51 4.94 2.39
C ASP A 756 -9.00 5.30 2.48
N LEU A 757 -9.84 4.41 3.01
CA LEU A 757 -11.25 4.72 3.30
C LEU A 757 -11.33 5.90 4.27
N LEU A 758 -10.57 5.83 5.37
CA LEU A 758 -10.59 6.87 6.40
C LEU A 758 -10.04 8.20 5.88
N THR A 759 -9.07 8.16 4.97
CA THR A 759 -8.58 9.33 4.23
C THR A 759 -9.68 9.90 3.35
N ALA A 760 -10.37 9.08 2.57
CA ALA A 760 -11.46 9.51 1.70
C ALA A 760 -12.62 10.14 2.49
N ILE A 761 -13.00 9.56 3.62
CA ILE A 761 -14.02 10.12 4.53
C ILE A 761 -13.56 11.46 5.11
N ALA A 762 -12.30 11.55 5.54
CA ALA A 762 -11.73 12.79 6.05
C ALA A 762 -11.58 13.87 4.97
N GLN A 763 -11.60 13.52 3.68
CA GLN A 763 -11.61 14.44 2.54
C GLN A 763 -13.02 14.80 2.05
N ALA A 764 -14.02 13.92 2.23
CA ALA A 764 -15.40 14.13 1.80
C ALA A 764 -16.05 15.35 2.49
N ARG A 765 -16.87 16.12 1.77
CA ARG A 765 -17.50 17.35 2.26
C ARG A 765 -18.97 17.40 1.89
N GLY A 766 -19.73 18.30 2.52
CA GLY A 766 -21.11 18.56 2.12
C GLY A 766 -22.10 17.41 2.37
N SER A 767 -21.71 16.42 3.18
CA SER A 767 -22.43 15.14 3.27
C SER A 767 -22.97 14.88 4.65
N THR A 768 -24.24 14.48 4.72
CA THR A 768 -24.85 13.89 5.91
C THR A 768 -24.95 12.38 5.70
N TYR A 769 -24.18 11.62 6.47
CA TYR A 769 -24.23 10.17 6.44
C TYR A 769 -25.54 9.67 7.05
N THR A 770 -26.32 8.93 6.28
CA THR A 770 -27.65 8.47 6.67
C THR A 770 -28.04 7.16 5.99
N ASP A 771 -29.04 6.51 6.55
CA ASP A 771 -29.61 5.29 5.99
C ASP A 771 -30.66 5.57 4.89
N PRO A 772 -30.95 4.58 4.03
CA PRO A 772 -31.95 4.75 2.97
C PRO A 772 -33.37 5.07 3.45
N ALA A 773 -33.77 4.61 4.64
CA ALA A 773 -35.10 4.89 5.19
C ALA A 773 -35.27 6.37 5.57
N THR A 774 -34.19 7.03 6.01
CA THR A 774 -34.19 8.48 6.30
C THR A 774 -34.34 9.27 5.01
N VAL A 775 -33.66 8.82 3.95
CA VAL A 775 -33.83 9.43 2.63
C VAL A 775 -35.27 9.28 2.15
N ALA A 776 -35.86 8.09 2.26
CA ALA A 776 -37.25 7.84 1.89
C ALA A 776 -38.26 8.70 2.68
N GLN A 777 -37.99 8.95 3.97
CA GLN A 777 -38.80 9.84 4.81
C GLN A 777 -38.68 11.31 4.38
N THR A 778 -37.51 11.70 3.86
CA THR A 778 -37.25 13.08 3.39
C THR A 778 -37.72 13.29 1.95
N TRP A 779 -37.68 12.24 1.12
CA TRP A 779 -38.08 12.21 -0.27
C TRP A 779 -39.33 11.32 -0.40
N PRO A 780 -40.48 11.74 0.18
CA PRO A 780 -41.67 10.90 0.21
C PRO A 780 -42.12 10.56 -1.20
N ARG A 781 -42.55 9.30 -1.36
CA ARG A 781 -43.22 8.85 -2.59
C ARG A 781 -44.52 9.65 -2.77
N PRO A 782 -44.85 10.08 -4.00
CA PRO A 782 -46.14 10.69 -4.31
C PRO A 782 -47.32 9.80 -3.92
#